data_AF-A0A1F8KCB8-F1
#
_entry.id   AF-A0A1F8KCB8-F1
#
_cell.length_a   1.000
_cell.length_b   1.000
_cell.length_c   1.000
_cell.angle_alpha   90.00
_cell.angle_beta   90.00
_cell.angle_gamma   90.00
#
_symmetry.space_group_name_H-M   'P 1'
#
loop_
_entity.id
_entity.type
_entity.pdbx_description
1 polymer ?
#
loop_
_entity_poly.entity_id
_entity_poly.type
_entity_poly.pdbx_seq_one_letter_code
_entity_poly.pdbx_strand_id
1 'polypeptide(L)'
;MMEPDNPSEEELNPYYGRWVALLRGKVVAQGGTPEQALRAAQKSRYKEKPEIVYMSGLNDLNFPPLFDTIRNLLADEEGVFLVGGVVRDVFLKRSSHDLDFAVKKNAIQLARKVADKLKAEFYPLDIERDTGRVLITGQNGSRQAIDFAAFRGDDLETDLRGRDFTINAMAIDPKNLSLHDPLGGLSDLREKCLRACSGSSFKDDPVRILRAIRLAAAFGFRILPESRQAMKDSADQLAKVSPERQRDELFRILEGPRPAISIKALDMLGALEPVLPELLSLKGVQQAHPHVQDVWSHTMSIISHLETILAALSADYEPETASDYYHGVLVLKIGRYRKHLSEHLSNISNNNRTWREILFFSALYHDIAKPGKSVTGVEGHIRFWGHEDDGADIVSMRAHKLALSNDEINRLSVIVRNHMRIHFHTKRLTDEKKLPTRRAIYRFFRDVGEAGVDICLLTLADLWATYENSLPEETWVTCLDVVRIFLESWWEKKTELIAPPQLISGVDLMQALSLEPGPEVGRLLEAVREAQVVNEVNDSLSALNYARDYRDKLHKGEVMEYALVNNIRLAFFQRPGSGMPIVLIHGYPLDHTIWQPIIPILEKDAHLILPDLRGHGSSPTPEGTYSVENMADDISGLLDFLRVRKAILVGHSLGGYVALAFANKYPQKLKGLGLVASKTNADNASQKEARLKAIADIQVNGIAPVADTMSAKLVVNPNLMPELHKLIMKMDPAGAIGALYAMAERDDSSKVVANLKIPIMVVAGVADVLIPIETSRQMTNLSSTSTYMELEGVGHMPMLEAPIKTAEAINKLINEGNRFKL
;
A
#
# COMPACT_ATOMS: atom_id res chain seq x y z
N MET A 1 -27.63 18.24 -16.84
CA MET A 1 -27.53 18.89 -18.15
C MET A 1 -27.44 20.39 -17.94
N MET A 2 -26.22 20.89 -17.78
CA MET A 2 -25.81 22.28 -18.05
C MET A 2 -24.31 22.15 -18.33
N GLU A 3 -23.91 22.52 -19.55
CA GLU A 3 -22.51 22.54 -20.00
C GLU A 3 -21.75 23.61 -19.19
N PRO A 4 -20.49 23.36 -18.79
CA PRO A 4 -19.68 24.41 -18.19
C PRO A 4 -19.28 25.41 -19.28
N ASP A 5 -19.37 26.71 -18.95
CA ASP A 5 -18.95 27.82 -19.80
C ASP A 5 -17.47 27.65 -20.19
N ASN A 6 -17.28 27.11 -21.38
CA ASN A 6 -16.00 27.03 -22.07
C ASN A 6 -15.62 28.46 -22.49
N PRO A 7 -14.37 28.94 -22.26
CA PRO A 7 -13.93 30.20 -22.83
C PRO A 7 -14.09 30.10 -24.36
N SER A 8 -15.03 30.87 -24.91
CA SER A 8 -15.49 30.88 -26.31
C SER A 8 -14.71 29.91 -27.20
N GLU A 9 -15.23 28.70 -27.41
CA GLU A 9 -14.75 27.79 -28.45
C GLU A 9 -14.97 28.47 -29.81
N GLU A 10 -14.04 29.33 -30.23
CA GLU A 10 -13.85 29.57 -31.64
C GLU A 10 -13.39 28.25 -32.23
N GLU A 11 -14.37 27.48 -32.75
CA GLU A 11 -14.16 26.26 -33.51
C GLU A 11 -13.00 26.48 -34.48
N LEU A 12 -12.02 25.57 -34.44
CA LEU A 12 -10.96 25.50 -35.45
C LEU A 12 -11.58 25.70 -36.83
N ASN A 13 -11.05 26.66 -37.61
CA ASN A 13 -11.57 26.94 -38.95
C ASN A 13 -11.81 25.61 -39.67
N PRO A 14 -13.06 25.31 -40.08
CA PRO A 14 -13.46 23.96 -40.51
C PRO A 14 -12.66 23.49 -41.73
N TYR A 15 -12.02 24.43 -42.42
CA TYR A 15 -11.21 24.20 -43.61
C TYR A 15 -9.74 23.93 -43.34
N TYR A 16 -9.22 24.17 -42.13
CA TYR A 16 -7.80 23.89 -41.86
C TYR A 16 -7.48 22.42 -42.23
N GLY A 17 -6.25 22.06 -42.57
CA GLY A 17 -5.91 20.68 -42.93
C GLY A 17 -6.62 20.10 -44.17
N ARG A 18 -7.42 20.90 -44.89
CA ARG A 18 -8.12 20.50 -46.11
C ARG A 18 -7.65 21.33 -47.28
N TRP A 19 -7.75 20.72 -48.45
CA TRP A 19 -7.71 21.45 -49.70
C TRP A 19 -9.07 22.11 -49.89
N VAL A 20 -9.10 23.42 -50.05
CA VAL A 20 -10.29 24.18 -50.37
C VAL A 20 -10.24 24.72 -51.77
N ALA A 21 -11.40 24.72 -52.42
CA ALA A 21 -11.62 25.43 -53.66
C ALA A 21 -12.14 26.82 -53.33
N LEU A 22 -11.36 27.85 -53.65
CA LEU A 22 -11.71 29.25 -53.48
C LEU A 22 -12.20 29.84 -54.79
N LEU A 23 -13.34 30.52 -54.75
CA LEU A 23 -13.82 31.36 -55.83
C LEU A 23 -14.04 32.77 -55.30
N ARG A 24 -13.29 33.73 -55.85
CA ARG A 24 -13.30 35.14 -55.41
C ARG A 24 -13.09 35.28 -53.90
N GLY A 25 -12.16 34.51 -53.34
CA GLY A 25 -11.81 34.51 -51.92
C GLY A 25 -12.79 33.78 -51.00
N LYS A 26 -13.84 33.12 -51.51
CA LYS A 26 -14.78 32.32 -50.69
C LYS A 26 -14.60 30.82 -50.94
N VAL A 27 -14.62 30.03 -49.86
CA VAL A 27 -14.60 28.57 -49.95
C VAL A 27 -15.93 28.07 -50.54
N VAL A 28 -15.86 27.39 -51.69
CA VAL A 28 -17.03 26.83 -52.39
C VAL A 28 -17.10 25.31 -52.33
N ALA A 29 -15.97 24.65 -52.07
CA ALA A 29 -15.87 23.21 -51.88
C ALA A 29 -14.58 22.87 -51.13
N GLN A 30 -14.47 21.63 -50.67
CA GLN A 30 -13.31 21.13 -49.94
C GLN A 30 -13.07 19.65 -50.25
N GLY A 31 -11.86 19.17 -49.98
CA GLY A 31 -11.47 17.78 -50.14
C GLY A 31 -10.23 17.42 -49.32
N GLY A 32 -9.99 16.13 -49.13
CA GLY A 32 -8.78 15.61 -48.50
C GLY A 32 -7.55 15.69 -49.42
N THR A 33 -7.75 15.81 -50.73
CA THR A 33 -6.69 16.04 -51.73
C THR A 33 -7.04 17.24 -52.65
N PRO A 34 -6.05 17.82 -53.36
CA PRO A 34 -6.31 18.88 -54.35
C PRO A 34 -7.37 18.46 -55.38
N GLU A 35 -7.28 17.23 -55.88
CA GLU A 35 -8.19 16.69 -56.90
C GLU A 35 -9.60 16.48 -56.35
N GLN A 36 -9.73 16.08 -55.08
CA GLN A 36 -11.03 15.95 -54.42
C GLN A 36 -11.69 17.31 -54.24
N ALA A 37 -10.94 18.32 -53.78
CA ALA A 37 -11.45 19.68 -53.63
C ALA A 37 -11.87 20.26 -54.99
N LEU A 38 -11.06 20.04 -56.03
CA LEU A 38 -11.36 20.46 -57.40
C LEU A 38 -12.60 19.75 -57.95
N ARG A 39 -12.70 18.42 -57.83
CA ARG A 39 -13.87 17.64 -58.28
C ARG A 39 -15.14 18.04 -57.53
N ALA A 40 -15.04 18.28 -56.23
CA ALA A 40 -16.15 18.75 -55.41
C ALA A 40 -16.64 20.13 -55.86
N ALA A 41 -15.74 21.05 -56.21
CA ALA A 41 -16.10 22.35 -56.77
C ALA A 41 -16.72 22.24 -58.16
N GLN A 42 -16.17 21.38 -59.03
CA GLN A 42 -16.66 21.19 -60.39
C GLN A 42 -18.06 20.54 -60.45
N LYS A 43 -18.44 19.75 -59.43
CA LYS A 43 -19.80 19.19 -59.31
C LYS A 43 -20.88 20.28 -59.16
N SER A 44 -20.59 21.36 -58.45
CA SER A 44 -21.56 22.44 -58.20
C SER A 44 -21.34 23.66 -59.11
N ARG A 45 -20.13 23.84 -59.68
CA ARG A 45 -19.72 25.03 -60.47
C ARG A 45 -18.83 24.70 -61.67
N TYR A 46 -19.34 23.89 -62.60
CA TYR A 46 -18.60 23.30 -63.74
C TYR A 46 -17.92 24.28 -64.73
N LYS A 47 -18.30 25.57 -64.80
CA LYS A 47 -17.70 26.57 -65.70
C LYS A 47 -16.66 27.47 -65.03
N GLU A 48 -16.57 27.42 -63.70
CA GLU A 48 -15.70 28.30 -62.93
C GLU A 48 -14.35 27.62 -62.66
N LYS A 49 -13.26 28.39 -62.62
CA LYS A 49 -11.92 27.89 -62.28
C LYS A 49 -11.58 28.31 -60.84
N PRO A 50 -11.85 27.44 -59.84
CA PRO A 50 -11.48 27.75 -58.46
C PRO A 50 -9.96 27.67 -58.26
N GLU A 51 -9.45 28.49 -57.37
CA GLU A 51 -8.10 28.35 -56.83
C GLU A 51 -8.09 27.24 -55.78
N ILE A 52 -7.12 26.34 -55.82
CA ILE A 52 -7.03 25.20 -54.90
C ILE A 52 -5.93 25.49 -53.88
N VAL A 53 -6.32 25.73 -52.63
CA VAL A 53 -5.41 26.13 -51.55
C VAL A 53 -5.47 25.12 -50.42
N TYR A 54 -4.32 24.75 -49.86
CA TYR A 54 -4.28 24.01 -48.61
C TYR A 54 -4.32 24.99 -47.45
N MET A 55 -5.36 24.89 -46.62
CA MET A 55 -5.52 25.79 -45.48
C MET A 55 -4.73 25.23 -44.30
N SER A 56 -3.48 25.65 -44.11
CA SER A 56 -2.67 25.14 -42.97
C SER A 56 -3.12 25.72 -41.63
N GLY A 57 -3.55 26.99 -41.60
CA GLY A 57 -3.92 27.73 -40.39
C GLY A 57 -2.75 28.14 -39.50
N LEU A 58 -1.51 27.86 -39.90
CA LEU A 58 -0.33 27.97 -39.03
C LEU A 58 -0.01 29.40 -38.59
N ASN A 59 -0.36 30.42 -39.38
CA ASN A 59 -0.13 31.82 -39.03
C ASN A 59 -1.06 32.33 -37.92
N ASP A 60 -2.15 31.63 -37.65
CA ASP A 60 -3.15 31.99 -36.63
C ASP A 60 -2.97 31.19 -35.33
N LEU A 61 -1.91 30.38 -35.22
CA LEU A 61 -1.67 29.48 -34.09
C LEU A 61 -0.61 30.00 -33.12
N ASN A 62 -0.82 29.71 -31.83
CA ASN A 62 0.13 30.03 -30.78
C ASN A 62 1.16 28.90 -30.64
N PHE A 63 2.40 29.18 -31.03
CA PHE A 63 3.53 28.28 -30.79
C PHE A 63 4.11 28.47 -29.38
N PRO A 64 4.83 27.47 -28.83
CA PRO A 64 5.55 27.61 -27.58
C PRO A 64 6.50 28.82 -27.60
N PRO A 65 6.68 29.56 -26.49
CA PRO A 65 7.49 30.80 -26.47
C PRO A 65 8.92 30.65 -27.01
N LEU A 66 9.54 29.48 -26.82
CA LEU A 66 10.89 29.21 -27.33
C LEU A 66 10.94 28.95 -28.84
N PHE A 67 9.82 28.62 -29.47
CA PHE A 67 9.79 28.21 -30.88
C PHE A 67 10.38 29.26 -31.79
N ASP A 68 10.05 30.54 -31.62
CA ASP A 68 10.61 31.63 -32.42
C ASP A 68 12.12 31.80 -32.23
N THR A 69 12.58 31.62 -30.99
CA THR A 69 14.02 31.68 -30.68
C THR A 69 14.75 30.56 -31.41
N ILE A 70 14.25 29.32 -31.34
CA ILE A 70 14.85 28.15 -32.00
C ILE A 70 14.75 28.28 -33.52
N ARG A 71 13.61 28.70 -34.04
CA ARG A 71 13.39 28.95 -35.48
C ARG A 71 14.45 29.91 -36.05
N ASN A 72 14.73 31.01 -35.35
CA ASN A 72 15.78 31.95 -35.75
C ASN A 72 17.18 31.31 -35.74
N LEU A 73 17.48 30.44 -34.77
CA LEU A 73 18.77 29.75 -34.69
C LEU A 73 18.95 28.70 -35.80
N LEU A 74 17.85 28.16 -36.32
CA LEU A 74 17.76 27.16 -37.38
C LEU A 74 17.58 27.76 -38.78
N ALA A 75 17.58 29.09 -38.94
CA ALA A 75 17.28 29.75 -40.21
C ALA A 75 18.16 29.27 -41.39
N ASP A 76 19.42 28.92 -41.11
CA ASP A 76 20.38 28.44 -42.11
C ASP A 76 20.37 26.91 -42.30
N GLU A 77 19.63 26.15 -41.48
CA GLU A 77 19.69 24.68 -41.45
C GLU A 77 18.58 24.05 -42.30
N GLU A 78 18.91 23.23 -43.28
CA GLU A 78 17.91 22.53 -44.11
C GLU A 78 17.55 21.16 -43.56
N GLY A 79 16.30 20.72 -43.81
CA GLY A 79 15.84 19.39 -43.42
C GLY A 79 15.65 19.22 -41.90
N VAL A 80 15.23 20.29 -41.23
CA VAL A 80 14.87 20.30 -39.81
C VAL A 80 13.38 20.57 -39.70
N PHE A 81 12.65 19.72 -38.97
CA PHE A 81 11.19 19.82 -38.85
C PHE A 81 10.77 19.71 -37.39
N LEU A 82 9.89 20.58 -36.94
CA LEU A 82 9.20 20.43 -35.65
C LEU A 82 8.19 19.28 -35.78
N VAL A 83 8.20 18.30 -34.88
CA VAL A 83 7.42 17.05 -35.01
C VAL A 83 6.76 16.65 -33.69
N GLY A 84 5.88 15.65 -33.72
CA GLY A 84 5.43 14.98 -32.49
C GLY A 84 4.37 15.73 -31.70
N GLY A 85 4.45 15.62 -30.37
CA GLY A 85 3.40 16.09 -29.46
C GLY A 85 3.19 17.59 -29.50
N VAL A 86 4.25 18.37 -29.68
CA VAL A 86 4.16 19.83 -29.79
C VAL A 86 3.32 20.27 -30.99
N VAL A 87 3.47 19.62 -32.15
CA VAL A 87 2.67 19.96 -33.35
C VAL A 87 1.19 19.69 -33.09
N ARG A 88 0.87 18.53 -32.50
CA ARG A 88 -0.50 18.19 -32.07
C ARG A 88 -1.06 19.24 -31.10
N ASP A 89 -0.29 19.61 -30.09
CA ASP A 89 -0.74 20.47 -29.00
C ASP A 89 -0.98 21.91 -29.48
N VAL A 90 -0.17 22.40 -30.43
CA VAL A 90 -0.40 23.69 -31.11
C VAL A 90 -1.77 23.71 -31.81
N PHE A 91 -2.14 22.64 -32.52
CA PHE A 91 -3.47 22.55 -33.15
C PHE A 91 -4.60 22.36 -32.14
N LEU A 92 -4.33 21.79 -30.96
CA LEU A 92 -5.28 21.71 -29.85
C LEU A 92 -5.35 23.00 -29.02
N LYS A 93 -4.60 24.05 -29.38
CA LYS A 93 -4.46 25.29 -28.61
C LYS A 93 -4.01 25.04 -27.15
N ARG A 94 -3.18 24.03 -26.93
CA ARG A 94 -2.62 23.67 -25.61
C ARG A 94 -1.20 24.18 -25.49
N SER A 95 -0.82 24.58 -24.28
CA SER A 95 0.59 24.88 -23.99
C SER A 95 1.41 23.60 -24.02
N SER A 96 2.52 23.65 -24.74
CA SER A 96 3.51 22.58 -24.79
C SER A 96 4.87 23.19 -24.50
N HIS A 97 5.66 22.51 -23.67
CA HIS A 97 6.94 23.01 -23.21
C HIS A 97 8.10 22.30 -23.91
N ASP A 98 7.96 21.03 -24.23
CA ASP A 98 9.04 20.29 -24.90
C ASP A 98 8.95 20.47 -26.42
N LEU A 99 10.10 20.70 -27.06
CA LEU A 99 10.21 20.85 -28.51
C LEU A 99 10.95 19.67 -29.11
N ASP A 100 10.27 18.91 -29.97
CA ASP A 100 10.88 17.79 -30.69
C ASP A 100 11.16 18.17 -32.15
N PHE A 101 12.40 17.99 -32.59
CA PHE A 101 12.84 18.23 -33.96
C PHE A 101 13.33 16.94 -34.62
N ALA A 102 12.79 16.64 -35.79
CA ALA A 102 13.32 15.63 -36.69
C ALA A 102 14.30 16.27 -37.67
N VAL A 103 15.48 15.69 -37.83
CA VAL A 103 16.59 16.24 -38.61
C VAL A 103 17.04 15.22 -39.64
N LYS A 104 17.34 15.65 -40.86
CA LYS A 104 17.80 14.73 -41.92
C LYS A 104 19.10 13.99 -41.56
N LYS A 105 20.05 14.67 -40.92
CA LYS A 105 21.34 14.13 -40.47
C LYS A 105 22.02 15.07 -39.46
N ASN A 106 22.98 14.55 -38.70
CA ASN A 106 23.82 15.31 -37.77
C ASN A 106 23.02 15.98 -36.63
N ALA A 107 22.00 15.29 -36.11
CA ALA A 107 21.11 15.84 -35.08
C ALA A 107 21.86 16.15 -33.78
N ILE A 108 22.81 15.30 -33.36
CA ILE A 108 23.67 15.55 -32.19
C ILE A 108 24.51 16.83 -32.38
N GLN A 109 25.09 17.01 -33.56
CA GLN A 109 25.89 18.19 -33.87
C GLN A 109 25.03 19.46 -33.85
N LEU A 110 23.82 19.38 -34.40
CA LEU A 110 22.86 20.48 -34.39
C LEU A 110 22.40 20.82 -32.96
N ALA A 111 22.04 19.80 -32.17
CA ALA A 111 21.68 19.98 -30.76
C ALA A 111 22.81 20.66 -29.98
N ARG A 112 24.06 20.24 -30.18
CA ARG A 112 25.24 20.87 -29.56
C ARG A 112 25.37 22.35 -29.97
N LYS A 113 25.26 22.64 -31.28
CA LYS A 113 25.30 24.02 -31.80
C LYS A 113 24.20 24.90 -31.20
N VAL A 114 22.99 24.36 -31.05
CA VAL A 114 21.86 25.06 -30.41
C VAL A 114 22.13 25.28 -28.91
N ALA A 115 22.60 24.27 -28.20
CA ALA A 115 22.96 24.38 -26.78
C ALA A 115 24.04 25.45 -26.54
N ASP A 116 25.09 25.46 -27.35
CA ASP A 116 26.19 26.44 -27.24
C ASP A 116 25.67 27.88 -27.47
N LYS A 117 24.78 28.09 -28.45
CA LYS A 117 24.17 29.40 -28.72
C LYS A 117 23.23 29.85 -27.59
N LEU A 118 22.49 28.92 -27.00
CA LEU A 118 21.56 29.19 -25.88
C LEU A 118 22.25 29.22 -24.52
N LYS A 119 23.53 28.85 -24.44
CA LYS A 119 24.26 28.59 -23.18
C LYS A 119 23.51 27.59 -22.28
N ALA A 120 22.93 26.58 -22.91
CA ALA A 120 22.15 25.53 -22.29
C ALA A 120 22.98 24.25 -22.11
N GLU A 121 22.51 23.33 -21.27
CA GLU A 121 23.16 22.03 -21.11
C GLU A 121 22.86 21.12 -22.30
N PHE A 122 23.81 20.25 -22.65
CA PHE A 122 23.70 19.32 -23.77
C PHE A 122 23.96 17.89 -23.32
N TYR A 123 23.09 16.97 -23.77
CA TYR A 123 23.19 15.54 -23.47
C TYR A 123 23.01 14.71 -24.75
N PRO A 124 23.98 13.86 -25.15
CA PRO A 124 23.75 12.85 -26.17
C PRO A 124 22.85 11.75 -25.59
N LEU A 125 21.65 11.57 -26.16
CA LEU A 125 20.67 10.59 -25.66
C LEU A 125 20.89 9.20 -26.27
N ASP A 126 21.07 9.15 -27.58
CA ASP A 126 21.27 7.92 -28.34
C ASP A 126 22.26 8.22 -29.46
N ILE A 127 23.52 7.82 -29.26
CA ILE A 127 24.60 8.07 -30.21
C ILE A 127 24.38 7.28 -31.49
N GLU A 128 23.83 6.06 -31.39
CA GLU A 128 23.59 5.19 -32.53
C GLU A 128 22.46 5.73 -33.42
N ARG A 129 21.42 6.29 -32.82
CA ARG A 129 20.30 6.94 -33.54
C ARG A 129 20.48 8.43 -33.78
N ASP A 130 21.69 8.96 -33.57
CA ASP A 130 22.01 10.38 -33.74
C ASP A 130 20.95 11.29 -33.08
N THR A 131 20.71 11.11 -31.78
CA THR A 131 19.73 11.87 -30.99
C THR A 131 20.41 12.63 -29.85
N GLY A 132 20.14 13.93 -29.77
CA GLY A 132 20.67 14.82 -28.75
C GLY A 132 19.59 15.67 -28.09
N ARG A 133 19.79 16.00 -26.81
CA ARG A 133 18.90 16.84 -26.00
C ARG A 133 19.61 18.11 -25.55
N VAL A 134 18.90 19.22 -25.65
CA VAL A 134 19.27 20.51 -25.06
C VAL A 134 18.36 20.76 -23.87
N LEU A 135 18.93 21.05 -22.71
CA LEU A 135 18.21 21.32 -21.46
C LEU A 135 18.41 22.78 -21.05
N ILE A 136 17.32 23.53 -21.08
CA ILE A 136 17.28 24.93 -20.66
C ILE A 136 16.75 25.00 -19.24
N THR A 137 17.55 25.57 -18.34
CA THR A 137 17.14 25.79 -16.94
C THR A 137 16.69 27.24 -16.76
N GLY A 138 15.41 27.43 -16.42
CA GLY A 138 14.82 28.73 -16.11
C GLY A 138 15.31 29.27 -14.76
N GLN A 139 15.11 30.57 -14.52
CA GLN A 139 15.53 31.25 -13.28
C GLN A 139 14.80 30.72 -12.02
N ASN A 140 13.63 30.11 -12.19
CA ASN A 140 12.85 29.45 -11.14
C ASN A 140 13.21 27.96 -10.97
N GLY A 141 14.25 27.46 -11.65
CA GLY A 141 14.64 26.05 -11.64
C GLY A 141 13.82 25.14 -12.55
N SER A 142 12.85 25.67 -13.32
CA SER A 142 12.15 24.87 -14.32
C SER A 142 13.12 24.39 -15.40
N ARG A 143 12.91 23.17 -15.90
CA ARG A 143 13.72 22.58 -16.97
C ARG A 143 12.85 22.34 -18.18
N GLN A 144 13.32 22.81 -19.33
CA GLN A 144 12.65 22.64 -20.62
C GLN A 144 13.57 21.86 -21.55
N ALA A 145 13.07 20.79 -22.15
CA ALA A 145 13.84 19.94 -23.04
C ALA A 145 13.57 20.29 -24.52
N ILE A 146 14.63 20.27 -25.32
CA ILE A 146 14.56 20.36 -26.77
C ILE A 146 15.33 19.17 -27.34
N ASP A 147 14.62 18.30 -28.03
CA ASP A 147 15.18 17.07 -28.58
C ASP A 147 15.38 17.22 -30.09
N PHE A 148 16.55 16.79 -30.57
CA PHE A 148 16.86 16.69 -31.99
C PHE A 148 17.20 15.24 -32.29
N ALA A 149 16.44 14.62 -33.20
CA ALA A 149 16.64 13.23 -33.61
C ALA A 149 16.78 13.12 -35.12
N ALA A 150 17.71 12.29 -35.58
CA ALA A 150 17.80 11.96 -37.00
C ALA A 150 16.54 11.21 -37.49
N PHE A 151 16.20 11.36 -38.78
CA PHE A 151 15.07 10.64 -39.39
C PHE A 151 15.21 9.13 -39.23
N ARG A 152 14.08 8.47 -38.92
CA ARG A 152 13.97 7.01 -38.96
C ARG A 152 13.74 6.53 -40.40
N GLY A 153 14.76 6.67 -41.24
CA GLY A 153 14.72 6.29 -42.65
C GLY A 153 15.37 7.34 -43.56
N ASP A 154 15.14 7.21 -44.86
CA ASP A 154 15.80 8.03 -45.87
C ASP A 154 15.20 9.44 -46.01
N ASP A 155 13.93 9.61 -45.60
CA ASP A 155 13.19 10.86 -45.72
C ASP A 155 12.20 11.11 -44.57
N LEU A 156 11.64 12.32 -44.54
CA LEU A 156 10.67 12.76 -43.54
C LEU A 156 9.40 11.89 -43.55
N GLU A 157 8.92 11.50 -44.74
CA GLU A 157 7.69 10.71 -44.84
C GLU A 157 7.86 9.34 -44.16
N THR A 158 9.01 8.69 -44.36
CA THR A 158 9.36 7.43 -43.71
C THR A 158 9.46 7.59 -42.19
N ASP A 159 10.08 8.69 -41.71
CA ASP A 159 10.10 9.01 -40.27
C ASP A 159 8.69 9.12 -39.68
N LEU A 160 7.83 9.92 -40.33
CA LEU A 160 6.46 10.14 -39.87
C LEU A 160 5.63 8.85 -39.89
N ARG A 161 5.82 7.99 -40.89
CA ARG A 161 5.17 6.67 -40.97
C ARG A 161 5.64 5.70 -39.89
N GLY A 162 6.87 5.86 -39.37
CA GLY A 162 7.44 5.05 -38.29
C GLY A 162 7.01 5.46 -36.86
N ARG A 163 6.22 6.54 -36.72
CA ARG A 163 5.74 7.05 -35.44
C ARG A 163 4.57 6.24 -34.88
N ASP A 164 4.11 6.63 -33.70
CA ASP A 164 3.07 5.90 -32.97
C ASP A 164 1.67 6.11 -33.56
N PHE A 165 1.22 7.37 -33.59
CA PHE A 165 -0.12 7.76 -34.03
C PHE A 165 -0.08 8.87 -35.07
N THR A 166 -1.09 8.90 -35.95
CA THR A 166 -1.24 9.91 -37.01
C THR A 166 -1.18 11.33 -36.45
N ILE A 167 -1.83 11.57 -35.31
CA ILE A 167 -1.83 12.87 -34.62
C ILE A 167 -0.45 13.32 -34.13
N ASN A 168 0.51 12.41 -33.96
CA ASN A 168 1.91 12.71 -33.60
C ASN A 168 2.85 12.57 -34.82
N ALA A 169 2.32 12.21 -35.98
CA ALA A 169 3.03 12.03 -37.24
C ALA A 169 2.81 13.21 -38.20
N MET A 170 2.71 14.40 -37.62
CA MET A 170 2.69 15.67 -38.33
C MET A 170 4.01 16.40 -38.10
N ALA A 171 4.44 17.15 -39.10
CA ALA A 171 5.65 17.96 -39.02
C ALA A 171 5.41 19.39 -39.53
N ILE A 172 6.06 20.37 -38.91
CA ILE A 172 6.06 21.76 -39.36
C ILE A 172 7.49 22.13 -39.76
N ASP A 173 7.67 22.63 -40.98
CA ASP A 173 8.92 23.24 -41.40
C ASP A 173 9.03 24.63 -40.74
N PRO A 174 10.01 24.85 -39.83
CA PRO A 174 10.14 26.11 -39.13
C PRO A 174 10.51 27.27 -40.07
N LYS A 175 11.05 27.04 -41.26
CA LYS A 175 11.47 28.14 -42.17
C LYS A 175 10.29 28.84 -42.84
N ASN A 176 9.39 28.05 -43.40
CA ASN A 176 8.27 28.54 -44.22
C ASN A 176 6.91 28.35 -43.54
N LEU A 177 6.87 27.75 -42.35
CA LEU A 177 5.65 27.40 -41.62
C LEU A 177 4.69 26.58 -42.51
N SER A 178 5.20 25.53 -43.15
CA SER A 178 4.37 24.56 -43.87
C SER A 178 4.14 23.28 -43.06
N LEU A 179 2.91 22.76 -43.11
CA LEU A 179 2.53 21.49 -42.48
C LEU A 179 2.77 20.31 -43.44
N HIS A 180 3.45 19.29 -42.95
CA HIS A 180 3.57 17.98 -43.56
C HIS A 180 2.76 16.96 -42.74
N ASP A 181 1.69 16.44 -43.33
CA ASP A 181 0.79 15.47 -42.70
C ASP A 181 0.43 14.35 -43.69
N PRO A 182 1.34 13.39 -43.95
CA PRO A 182 1.13 12.33 -44.95
C PRO A 182 0.10 11.27 -44.52
N LEU A 183 -0.32 11.29 -43.25
CA LEU A 183 -1.22 10.29 -42.67
C LEU A 183 -2.60 10.84 -42.28
N GLY A 184 -2.84 12.14 -42.44
CA GLY A 184 -4.11 12.79 -42.11
C GLY A 184 -4.34 12.95 -40.61
N GLY A 185 -3.28 13.12 -39.82
CA GLY A 185 -3.33 13.36 -38.37
C GLY A 185 -4.17 14.57 -37.99
N LEU A 186 -4.18 15.64 -38.78
CA LEU A 186 -5.00 16.83 -38.51
C LEU A 186 -6.49 16.56 -38.73
N SER A 187 -6.84 15.62 -39.61
CA SER A 187 -8.22 15.15 -39.76
C SER A 187 -8.65 14.29 -38.57
N ASP A 188 -7.79 13.34 -38.18
CA ASP A 188 -8.03 12.48 -37.01
C ASP A 188 -8.17 13.30 -35.72
N LEU A 189 -7.39 14.37 -35.56
CA LEU A 189 -7.46 15.30 -34.43
C LEU A 189 -8.85 15.95 -34.30
N ARG A 190 -9.45 16.39 -35.41
CA ARG A 190 -10.79 17.00 -35.43
C ARG A 190 -11.89 16.00 -35.14
N GLU A 191 -11.75 14.81 -35.72
CA GLU A 191 -12.71 13.73 -35.54
C GLU A 191 -12.59 13.07 -34.15
N LYS A 192 -11.64 13.55 -33.32
CA LYS A 192 -11.30 13.02 -32.00
C LYS A 192 -11.01 11.51 -32.08
N CYS A 193 -10.23 11.12 -33.09
CA CYS A 193 -9.87 9.74 -33.39
C CYS A 193 -8.39 9.50 -33.11
N LEU A 194 -8.07 8.34 -32.56
CA LEU A 194 -6.70 7.86 -32.43
C LEU A 194 -6.47 6.69 -33.41
N ARG A 195 -5.54 6.89 -34.34
CA ARG A 195 -5.16 5.93 -35.38
C ARG A 195 -3.66 5.67 -35.34
N ALA A 196 -3.26 4.41 -35.39
CA ALA A 196 -1.86 4.02 -35.54
C ALA A 196 -1.31 4.40 -36.92
N CYS A 197 -0.04 4.78 -37.01
CA CYS A 197 0.60 5.14 -38.28
C CYS A 197 0.73 3.98 -39.27
N SER A 198 0.88 2.76 -38.75
CA SER A 198 1.03 1.53 -39.52
C SER A 198 0.38 0.35 -38.79
N GLY A 199 0.10 -0.73 -39.52
CA GLY A 199 -0.38 -1.98 -38.93
C GLY A 199 0.64 -2.67 -38.01
N SER A 200 1.93 -2.36 -38.14
CA SER A 200 3.00 -2.90 -37.28
C SER A 200 3.32 -2.02 -36.06
N SER A 201 2.74 -0.81 -35.95
CA SER A 201 3.14 0.20 -34.94
C SER A 201 3.25 -0.36 -33.52
N PHE A 202 2.28 -1.16 -33.07
CA PHE A 202 2.29 -1.76 -31.72
C PHE A 202 3.20 -2.99 -31.61
N LYS A 203 3.47 -3.70 -32.70
CA LYS A 203 4.43 -4.81 -32.73
C LYS A 203 5.87 -4.29 -32.64
N ASP A 204 6.13 -3.17 -33.30
CA ASP A 204 7.45 -2.54 -33.33
C ASP A 204 7.82 -1.90 -31.98
N ASP A 205 6.83 -1.36 -31.26
CA ASP A 205 7.01 -0.83 -29.91
C ASP A 205 5.75 -1.00 -29.06
N PRO A 206 5.62 -2.13 -28.31
CA PRO A 206 4.40 -2.47 -27.58
C PRO A 206 3.97 -1.46 -26.53
N VAL A 207 4.89 -0.65 -25.99
CA VAL A 207 4.55 0.40 -25.00
C VAL A 207 3.56 1.43 -25.56
N ARG A 208 3.47 1.55 -26.89
CA ARG A 208 2.49 2.40 -27.57
C ARG A 208 1.05 2.02 -27.24
N ILE A 209 0.78 0.80 -26.78
CA ILE A 209 -0.55 0.39 -26.28
C ILE A 209 -0.93 1.21 -25.04
N LEU A 210 -0.03 1.32 -24.05
CA LEU A 210 -0.25 2.13 -22.85
C LEU A 210 -0.42 3.61 -23.23
N ARG A 211 0.44 4.08 -24.14
CA ARG A 211 0.37 5.44 -24.67
C ARG A 211 -0.96 5.71 -25.39
N ALA A 212 -1.49 4.75 -26.15
CA ALA A 212 -2.77 4.91 -26.85
C ALA A 212 -3.90 5.17 -25.85
N ILE A 213 -3.94 4.38 -24.78
CA ILE A 213 -4.94 4.51 -23.71
C ILE A 213 -4.79 5.88 -23.03
N ARG A 214 -3.56 6.25 -22.67
CA ARG A 214 -3.27 7.55 -22.06
C ARG A 214 -3.71 8.72 -22.94
N LEU A 215 -3.35 8.73 -24.21
CA LEU A 215 -3.71 9.82 -25.15
C LEU A 215 -5.22 9.85 -25.40
N ALA A 216 -5.86 8.68 -25.53
CA ALA A 216 -7.31 8.59 -25.68
C ALA A 216 -8.05 9.16 -24.47
N ALA A 217 -7.58 8.87 -23.25
CA ALA A 217 -8.14 9.44 -22.02
C ALA A 217 -7.87 10.95 -21.91
N ALA A 218 -6.62 11.38 -22.13
CA ALA A 218 -6.18 12.76 -22.00
C ALA A 218 -6.92 13.73 -22.94
N PHE A 219 -7.23 13.29 -24.17
CA PHE A 219 -7.87 14.13 -25.19
C PHE A 219 -9.34 13.79 -25.44
N GLY A 220 -9.88 12.78 -24.75
CA GLY A 220 -11.25 12.30 -24.99
C GLY A 220 -11.45 11.72 -26.39
N PHE A 221 -10.43 11.04 -26.93
CA PHE A 221 -10.46 10.47 -28.28
C PHE A 221 -10.95 9.03 -28.29
N ARG A 222 -11.58 8.62 -29.39
CA ARG A 222 -11.92 7.22 -29.67
C ARG A 222 -10.78 6.53 -30.42
N ILE A 223 -10.34 5.37 -29.95
CA ILE A 223 -9.39 4.53 -30.68
C ILE A 223 -10.14 3.82 -31.82
N LEU A 224 -9.66 3.95 -33.06
CA LEU A 224 -10.29 3.32 -34.22
C LEU A 224 -10.27 1.79 -34.13
N PRO A 225 -11.29 1.08 -34.68
CA PRO A 225 -11.40 -0.38 -34.57
C PRO A 225 -10.16 -1.14 -35.02
N GLU A 226 -9.53 -0.72 -36.12
CA GLU A 226 -8.34 -1.36 -36.68
C GLU A 226 -7.13 -1.19 -35.76
N SER A 227 -6.98 0.01 -35.17
CA SER A 227 -5.92 0.27 -34.19
C SER A 227 -6.16 -0.51 -32.90
N ARG A 228 -7.41 -0.60 -32.45
CA ARG A 228 -7.78 -1.41 -31.28
C ARG A 228 -7.50 -2.90 -31.50
N GLN A 229 -7.77 -3.43 -32.70
CA GLN A 229 -7.45 -4.82 -33.02
C GLN A 229 -5.94 -5.05 -33.02
N ALA A 230 -5.16 -4.17 -33.66
CA ALA A 230 -3.70 -4.27 -33.66
C ALA A 230 -3.09 -4.18 -32.25
N MET A 231 -3.70 -3.40 -31.34
CA MET A 231 -3.34 -3.36 -29.93
C MET A 231 -3.58 -4.71 -29.23
N LYS A 232 -4.74 -5.32 -29.44
CA LYS A 232 -5.05 -6.65 -28.89
C LYS A 232 -4.09 -7.72 -29.38
N ASP A 233 -3.80 -7.70 -30.68
CA ASP A 233 -2.89 -8.65 -31.34
C ASP A 233 -1.42 -8.52 -30.86
N SER A 234 -1.09 -7.41 -30.20
CA SER A 234 0.27 -7.11 -29.72
C SER A 234 0.37 -6.96 -28.20
N ALA A 235 -0.72 -7.16 -27.45
CA ALA A 235 -0.78 -6.87 -26.02
C ALA A 235 0.19 -7.76 -25.21
N ASP A 236 0.30 -9.04 -25.57
CA ASP A 236 1.24 -10.00 -24.97
C ASP A 236 2.71 -9.55 -25.07
N GLN A 237 3.06 -8.79 -26.12
CA GLN A 237 4.41 -8.29 -26.34
C GLN A 237 4.80 -7.18 -25.36
N LEU A 238 3.86 -6.61 -24.59
CA LEU A 238 4.18 -5.68 -23.50
C LEU A 238 5.15 -6.29 -22.50
N ALA A 239 5.12 -7.61 -22.27
CA ALA A 239 6.07 -8.29 -21.39
C ALA A 239 7.54 -8.17 -21.83
N LYS A 240 7.81 -7.81 -23.10
CA LYS A 240 9.16 -7.57 -23.65
C LYS A 240 9.64 -6.13 -23.46
N VAL A 241 8.74 -5.22 -23.09
CA VAL A 241 9.09 -3.81 -22.86
C VAL A 241 9.82 -3.71 -21.52
N SER A 242 10.90 -2.92 -21.48
CA SER A 242 11.65 -2.65 -20.24
C SER A 242 10.72 -2.17 -19.11
N PRO A 243 10.91 -2.62 -17.86
CA PRO A 243 10.10 -2.21 -16.72
C PRO A 243 9.94 -0.71 -16.56
N GLU A 244 10.99 0.08 -16.79
CA GLU A 244 10.99 1.54 -16.64
C GLU A 244 10.02 2.21 -17.62
N ARG A 245 10.03 1.78 -18.89
CA ARG A 245 9.11 2.31 -19.92
C ARG A 245 7.66 1.93 -19.64
N GLN A 246 7.41 0.72 -19.12
CA GLN A 246 6.07 0.31 -18.70
C GLN A 246 5.60 1.13 -17.49
N ARG A 247 6.46 1.23 -16.46
CA ARG A 247 6.25 2.04 -15.26
C ARG A 247 5.88 3.47 -15.65
N ASP A 248 6.71 4.14 -16.45
CA ASP A 248 6.54 5.56 -16.73
C ASP A 248 5.23 5.85 -17.50
N GLU A 249 4.84 5.01 -18.47
CA GLU A 249 3.54 5.19 -19.14
C GLU A 249 2.36 4.80 -18.22
N LEU A 250 2.49 3.78 -17.38
CA LEU A 250 1.47 3.41 -16.39
C LEU A 250 1.22 4.53 -15.38
N PHE A 251 2.28 5.12 -14.83
CA PHE A 251 2.17 6.18 -13.84
C PHE A 251 1.58 7.46 -14.45
N ARG A 252 1.92 7.80 -15.71
CA ARG A 252 1.24 8.87 -16.45
C ARG A 252 -0.24 8.58 -16.73
N ILE A 253 -0.65 7.31 -16.84
CA ILE A 253 -2.07 6.94 -16.91
C ILE A 253 -2.77 7.22 -15.57
N LEU A 254 -2.12 6.92 -14.45
CA LEU A 254 -2.66 7.13 -13.10
C LEU A 254 -2.71 8.62 -12.71
N GLU A 255 -1.74 9.41 -13.19
CA GLU A 255 -1.72 10.87 -13.03
C GLU A 255 -2.79 11.56 -13.89
N GLY A 256 -2.98 11.05 -15.10
CA GLY A 256 -3.91 11.61 -16.09
C GLY A 256 -5.39 11.47 -15.73
N PRO A 257 -6.28 12.01 -16.59
CA PRO A 257 -7.71 11.97 -16.36
C PRO A 257 -8.27 10.55 -16.58
N ARG A 258 -9.35 10.24 -15.85
CA ARG A 258 -10.10 8.97 -15.95
C ARG A 258 -9.22 7.71 -15.76
N PRO A 259 -8.40 7.63 -14.69
CA PRO A 259 -7.50 6.51 -14.47
C PRO A 259 -8.24 5.17 -14.36
N ALA A 260 -9.41 5.12 -13.71
CA ALA A 260 -10.22 3.90 -13.59
C ALA A 260 -10.65 3.34 -14.95
N ILE A 261 -11.07 4.21 -15.87
CA ILE A 261 -11.47 3.81 -17.23
C ILE A 261 -10.25 3.31 -18.01
N SER A 262 -9.09 3.95 -17.81
CA SER A 262 -7.85 3.54 -18.46
C SER A 262 -7.38 2.15 -18.01
N ILE A 263 -7.48 1.83 -16.72
CA ILE A 263 -7.18 0.48 -16.19
C ILE A 263 -8.17 -0.56 -16.73
N LYS A 264 -9.47 -0.23 -16.81
CA LYS A 264 -10.46 -1.09 -17.48
C LYS A 264 -10.15 -1.29 -18.97
N ALA A 265 -9.64 -0.26 -19.66
CA ALA A 265 -9.24 -0.37 -21.05
C ALA A 265 -8.04 -1.31 -21.24
N LEU A 266 -7.04 -1.26 -20.34
CA LEU A 266 -5.93 -2.23 -20.33
C LEU A 266 -6.47 -3.67 -20.26
N ASP A 267 -7.43 -3.90 -19.37
CA ASP A 267 -8.06 -5.20 -19.21
C ASP A 267 -8.79 -5.67 -20.48
N MET A 268 -9.63 -4.82 -21.06
CA MET A 268 -10.38 -5.12 -22.30
C MET A 268 -9.47 -5.40 -23.51
N LEU A 269 -8.23 -4.94 -23.47
CA LEU A 269 -7.23 -5.12 -24.51
C LEU A 269 -6.33 -6.35 -24.26
N GLY A 270 -6.44 -7.01 -23.11
CA GLY A 270 -5.49 -8.05 -22.67
C GLY A 270 -4.12 -7.49 -22.24
N ALA A 271 -4.00 -6.17 -22.09
CA ALA A 271 -2.78 -5.48 -21.69
C ALA A 271 -2.59 -5.41 -20.17
N LEU A 272 -3.62 -5.76 -19.38
CA LEU A 272 -3.51 -5.76 -17.91
C LEU A 272 -2.60 -6.89 -17.41
N GLU A 273 -2.72 -8.10 -17.97
CA GLU A 273 -1.92 -9.26 -17.58
C GLU A 273 -0.39 -9.03 -17.67
N PRO A 274 0.17 -8.53 -18.78
CA PRO A 274 1.62 -8.30 -18.85
C PRO A 274 2.12 -7.18 -17.93
N VAL A 275 1.27 -6.24 -17.51
CA VAL A 275 1.68 -5.04 -16.76
C VAL A 275 1.40 -5.18 -15.26
N LEU A 276 0.15 -5.53 -14.89
CA LEU A 276 -0.36 -5.66 -13.52
C LEU A 276 -1.14 -6.99 -13.34
N PRO A 277 -0.49 -8.15 -13.51
CA PRO A 277 -1.15 -9.45 -13.49
C PRO A 277 -1.88 -9.74 -12.19
N GLU A 278 -1.40 -9.23 -11.05
CA GLU A 278 -2.02 -9.50 -9.75
C GLU A 278 -3.46 -8.99 -9.69
N LEU A 279 -3.78 -7.87 -10.37
CA LEU A 279 -5.11 -7.27 -10.33
C LEU A 279 -6.19 -8.15 -10.98
N LEU A 280 -5.81 -9.08 -11.84
CA LEU A 280 -6.75 -10.05 -12.42
C LEU A 280 -7.41 -10.93 -11.36
N SER A 281 -6.72 -11.19 -10.26
CA SER A 281 -7.24 -12.03 -9.16
C SER A 281 -8.41 -11.38 -8.40
N LEU A 282 -8.59 -10.06 -8.52
CA LEU A 282 -9.67 -9.33 -7.85
C LEU A 282 -11.05 -9.58 -8.48
N LYS A 283 -11.08 -10.03 -9.74
CA LYS A 283 -12.32 -10.14 -10.51
C LYS A 283 -13.24 -11.22 -9.95
N GLY A 284 -14.50 -10.85 -9.73
CA GLY A 284 -15.55 -11.76 -9.29
C GLY A 284 -15.47 -12.16 -7.82
N VAL A 285 -14.48 -11.67 -7.06
CA VAL A 285 -14.35 -11.93 -5.63
C VAL A 285 -15.44 -11.18 -4.88
N GLN A 286 -16.39 -11.92 -4.33
CA GLN A 286 -17.53 -11.37 -3.61
C GLN A 286 -17.10 -10.80 -2.26
N GLN A 287 -17.78 -9.74 -1.85
CA GLN A 287 -17.53 -9.05 -0.59
C GLN A 287 -18.78 -9.08 0.29
N ALA A 288 -18.58 -9.07 1.61
CA ALA A 288 -19.69 -9.00 2.54
C ALA A 288 -20.29 -7.57 2.56
N HIS A 289 -21.60 -7.49 2.81
CA HIS A 289 -22.27 -6.22 3.15
C HIS A 289 -21.46 -5.47 4.23
N PRO A 290 -21.25 -4.15 4.12
CA PRO A 290 -21.95 -3.18 3.27
C PRO A 290 -21.53 -3.11 1.80
N HIS A 291 -20.48 -3.82 1.38
CA HIS A 291 -20.00 -3.75 0.00
C HIS A 291 -21.10 -4.12 -1.01
N VAL A 292 -21.24 -3.28 -2.03
CA VAL A 292 -22.21 -3.47 -3.14
C VAL A 292 -21.57 -4.01 -4.41
N GLN A 293 -20.26 -4.21 -4.42
CA GLN A 293 -19.44 -4.59 -5.57
C GLN A 293 -18.45 -5.71 -5.23
N ASP A 294 -18.05 -6.48 -6.25
CA ASP A 294 -16.87 -7.36 -6.16
C ASP A 294 -15.59 -6.54 -5.96
N VAL A 295 -14.49 -7.18 -5.54
CA VAL A 295 -13.23 -6.48 -5.19
C VAL A 295 -12.65 -5.69 -6.37
N TRP A 296 -12.73 -6.19 -7.60
CA TRP A 296 -12.24 -5.47 -8.79
C TRP A 296 -13.08 -4.22 -9.06
N SER A 297 -14.40 -4.36 -9.07
CA SER A 297 -15.33 -3.25 -9.30
C SER A 297 -15.18 -2.18 -8.22
N HIS A 298 -15.09 -2.60 -6.96
CA HIS A 298 -14.82 -1.75 -5.78
C HIS A 298 -13.52 -0.96 -5.95
N THR A 299 -12.43 -1.64 -6.30
CA THR A 299 -11.12 -1.00 -6.53
C THR A 299 -11.19 0.08 -7.61
N MET A 300 -11.91 -0.18 -8.71
CA MET A 300 -12.10 0.82 -9.77
C MET A 300 -12.98 2.00 -9.34
N SER A 301 -13.93 1.75 -8.44
CA SER A 301 -14.76 2.79 -7.83
C SER A 301 -13.91 3.69 -6.93
N ILE A 302 -13.03 3.13 -6.09
CA ILE A 302 -12.08 3.90 -5.27
C ILE A 302 -11.26 4.86 -6.13
N ILE A 303 -10.69 4.38 -7.24
CA ILE A 303 -9.89 5.21 -8.15
C ILE A 303 -10.72 6.39 -8.69
N SER A 304 -12.00 6.19 -8.98
CA SER A 304 -12.92 7.23 -9.48
C SER A 304 -13.30 8.22 -8.37
N HIS A 305 -13.61 7.73 -7.18
CA HIS A 305 -13.94 8.55 -6.01
C HIS A 305 -12.73 9.35 -5.54
N LEU A 306 -11.53 8.78 -5.62
CA LEU A 306 -10.29 9.49 -5.30
C LEU A 306 -10.04 10.65 -6.28
N GLU A 307 -10.21 10.43 -7.59
CA GLU A 307 -10.16 11.52 -8.59
C GLU A 307 -11.14 12.65 -8.24
N THR A 308 -12.37 12.27 -7.88
CA THR A 308 -13.46 13.19 -7.50
C THR A 308 -13.16 13.97 -6.22
N ILE A 309 -12.71 13.30 -5.16
CA ILE A 309 -12.32 13.91 -3.88
C ILE A 309 -11.16 14.89 -4.08
N LEU A 310 -10.13 14.49 -4.84
CA LEU A 310 -8.98 15.35 -5.09
C LEU A 310 -9.33 16.56 -5.93
N ALA A 311 -10.25 16.44 -6.90
CA ALA A 311 -10.77 17.59 -7.64
C ALA A 311 -11.49 18.58 -6.72
N ALA A 312 -12.33 18.09 -5.79
CA ALA A 312 -13.04 18.94 -4.81
C ALA A 312 -12.09 19.62 -3.80
N LEU A 313 -10.92 19.01 -3.57
CA LEU A 313 -9.87 19.48 -2.69
C LEU A 313 -8.70 20.14 -3.45
N SER A 314 -8.87 20.45 -4.73
CA SER A 314 -7.91 21.22 -5.50
C SER A 314 -7.84 22.68 -5.02
N ALA A 315 -6.69 23.31 -5.21
CA ALA A 315 -6.51 24.74 -4.92
C ALA A 315 -7.39 25.62 -5.81
N ASP A 316 -7.68 25.17 -7.04
CA ASP A 316 -8.46 25.90 -8.05
C ASP A 316 -9.97 25.57 -7.98
N TYR A 317 -10.44 24.97 -6.88
CA TYR A 317 -11.84 24.58 -6.76
C TYR A 317 -12.79 25.78 -6.67
N GLU A 318 -13.78 25.82 -7.57
CA GLU A 318 -14.85 26.81 -7.56
C GLU A 318 -16.05 26.32 -6.74
N PRO A 319 -16.45 27.02 -5.65
CA PRO A 319 -17.53 26.60 -4.76
C PRO A 319 -18.89 26.36 -5.41
N GLU A 320 -19.15 27.02 -6.55
CA GLU A 320 -20.39 26.93 -7.31
C GLU A 320 -20.56 25.59 -8.04
N THR A 321 -19.51 24.75 -8.06
CA THR A 321 -19.49 23.44 -8.72
C THR A 321 -19.89 22.26 -7.82
N ALA A 322 -20.21 22.49 -6.55
CA ALA A 322 -20.65 21.43 -5.64
C ALA A 322 -21.99 20.83 -6.09
N SER A 323 -21.93 19.71 -6.82
CA SER A 323 -23.10 19.09 -7.46
C SER A 323 -23.93 18.20 -6.54
N ASP A 324 -23.43 17.82 -5.36
CA ASP A 324 -24.14 16.99 -4.40
C ASP A 324 -23.72 17.23 -2.92
N TYR A 325 -24.52 16.67 -2.01
CA TYR A 325 -24.35 16.80 -0.56
C TYR A 325 -22.98 16.32 -0.07
N TYR A 326 -22.49 15.18 -0.57
CA TYR A 326 -21.25 14.56 -0.11
C TYR A 326 -20.04 15.45 -0.40
N HIS A 327 -20.00 16.03 -1.60
CA HIS A 327 -19.00 17.04 -1.97
C HIS A 327 -19.10 18.29 -1.11
N GLY A 328 -20.31 18.81 -0.90
CA GLY A 328 -20.53 19.99 -0.07
C GLY A 328 -19.96 19.80 1.34
N VAL A 329 -20.27 18.68 2.00
CA VAL A 329 -19.77 18.39 3.35
C VAL A 329 -18.27 18.13 3.37
N LEU A 330 -17.72 17.42 2.37
CA LEU A 330 -16.27 17.21 2.22
C LEU A 330 -15.53 18.55 2.18
N VAL A 331 -15.98 19.47 1.32
CA VAL A 331 -15.39 20.81 1.19
C VAL A 331 -15.51 21.60 2.49
N LEU A 332 -16.67 21.56 3.15
CA LEU A 332 -16.88 22.26 4.41
C LEU A 332 -15.97 21.75 5.53
N LYS A 333 -15.73 20.43 5.63
CA LYS A 333 -14.95 19.80 6.70
C LYS A 333 -13.44 19.83 6.45
N ILE A 334 -13.02 19.58 5.20
CA ILE A 334 -11.61 19.33 4.84
C ILE A 334 -11.03 20.46 3.97
N GLY A 335 -11.86 21.27 3.31
CA GLY A 335 -11.44 22.27 2.33
C GLY A 335 -10.43 23.32 2.84
N ARG A 336 -10.33 23.54 4.16
CA ARG A 336 -9.30 24.42 4.73
C ARG A 336 -7.86 23.93 4.47
N TYR A 337 -7.67 22.65 4.18
CA TYR A 337 -6.36 22.04 3.93
C TYR A 337 -5.99 21.92 2.44
N ARG A 338 -6.77 22.47 1.51
CA ARG A 338 -6.53 22.37 0.05
C ARG A 338 -5.10 22.69 -0.36
N LYS A 339 -4.55 23.80 0.14
CA LYS A 339 -3.18 24.21 -0.17
C LYS A 339 -2.17 23.16 0.30
N HIS A 340 -2.30 22.68 1.54
CA HIS A 340 -1.39 21.69 2.09
C HIS A 340 -1.53 20.32 1.41
N LEU A 341 -2.74 19.93 1.02
CA LEU A 341 -2.99 18.73 0.24
C LEU A 341 -2.36 18.82 -1.15
N SER A 342 -2.51 19.96 -1.82
CA SER A 342 -1.88 20.21 -3.12
C SER A 342 -0.35 20.15 -3.03
N GLU A 343 0.24 20.80 -2.03
CA GLU A 343 1.69 20.74 -1.76
C GLU A 343 2.14 19.30 -1.46
N HIS A 344 1.41 18.57 -0.60
CA HIS A 344 1.70 17.17 -0.25
C HIS A 344 1.67 16.26 -1.47
N LEU A 345 0.62 16.35 -2.29
CA LEU A 345 0.43 15.49 -3.45
C LEU A 345 1.40 15.81 -4.59
N SER A 346 1.82 17.07 -4.71
CA SER A 346 2.79 17.54 -5.71
C SER A 346 4.25 17.28 -5.31
N ASN A 347 4.50 16.83 -4.08
CA ASN A 347 5.85 16.47 -3.66
C ASN A 347 6.41 15.38 -4.56
N ILE A 348 7.62 15.63 -5.05
CA ILE A 348 8.28 14.81 -6.04
C ILE A 348 9.29 13.90 -5.31
N SER A 349 9.13 12.60 -5.48
CA SER A 349 10.14 11.60 -5.13
C SER A 349 11.45 11.84 -5.87
N ASN A 350 12.54 11.19 -5.43
CA ASN A 350 13.85 11.28 -6.09
C ASN A 350 13.83 10.89 -7.59
N ASN A 351 12.78 10.24 -8.09
CA ASN A 351 12.64 9.82 -9.49
C ASN A 351 11.54 10.56 -10.26
N ASN A 352 11.25 11.82 -9.91
CA ASN A 352 10.28 12.67 -10.62
C ASN A 352 8.82 12.16 -10.61
N ARG A 353 8.45 11.31 -9.63
CA ARG A 353 7.06 10.88 -9.42
C ARG A 353 6.45 11.52 -8.21
N THR A 354 5.20 11.94 -8.34
CA THR A 354 4.42 12.63 -7.32
C THR A 354 3.87 11.67 -6.27
N TRP A 355 3.54 12.17 -5.09
CA TRP A 355 2.79 11.38 -4.10
C TRP A 355 1.36 11.07 -4.53
N ARG A 356 0.76 11.90 -5.39
CA ARG A 356 -0.52 11.58 -6.04
C ARG A 356 -0.43 10.25 -6.81
N GLU A 357 0.58 10.11 -7.66
CA GLU A 357 0.82 8.88 -8.43
C GLU A 357 0.97 7.64 -7.54
N ILE A 358 1.72 7.76 -6.45
CA ILE A 358 1.91 6.69 -5.46
C ILE A 358 0.60 6.33 -4.74
N LEU A 359 -0.22 7.33 -4.40
CA LEU A 359 -1.53 7.12 -3.78
C LEU A 359 -2.48 6.35 -4.71
N PHE A 360 -2.57 6.72 -6.00
CA PHE A 360 -3.40 5.98 -6.97
C PHE A 360 -2.91 4.55 -7.18
N PHE A 361 -1.60 4.34 -7.24
CA PHE A 361 -1.05 2.99 -7.33
C PHE A 361 -1.31 2.17 -6.06
N SER A 362 -1.24 2.79 -4.88
CA SER A 362 -1.63 2.14 -3.61
C SER A 362 -3.10 1.75 -3.60
N ALA A 363 -3.99 2.62 -4.10
CA ALA A 363 -5.42 2.37 -4.18
C ALA A 363 -5.74 1.14 -5.06
N LEU A 364 -5.00 0.91 -6.15
CA LEU A 364 -5.15 -0.29 -6.97
C LEU A 364 -4.81 -1.59 -6.22
N TYR A 365 -3.95 -1.51 -5.21
CA TYR A 365 -3.40 -2.66 -4.50
C TYR A 365 -3.88 -2.81 -3.04
N HIS A 366 -4.66 -1.85 -2.51
CA HIS A 366 -5.02 -1.82 -1.08
C HIS A 366 -5.63 -3.16 -0.60
N ASP A 367 -6.46 -3.79 -1.44
CA ASP A 367 -7.19 -5.03 -1.16
C ASP A 367 -6.67 -6.26 -1.94
N ILE A 368 -5.47 -6.19 -2.52
CA ILE A 368 -4.98 -7.19 -3.49
C ILE A 368 -4.94 -8.63 -2.94
N ALA A 369 -4.83 -8.79 -1.62
CA ALA A 369 -4.75 -10.11 -0.97
C ALA A 369 -6.12 -10.69 -0.54
N LYS A 370 -7.24 -9.97 -0.73
CA LYS A 370 -8.59 -10.51 -0.44
C LYS A 370 -8.89 -11.86 -1.13
N PRO A 371 -8.58 -12.08 -2.43
CA PRO A 371 -8.89 -13.33 -3.12
C PRO A 371 -8.29 -14.60 -2.47
N GLY A 372 -7.18 -14.49 -1.73
CA GLY A 372 -6.50 -15.60 -1.04
C GLY A 372 -6.90 -15.80 0.42
N LYS A 373 -7.83 -15.00 0.96
CA LYS A 373 -8.15 -14.95 2.40
C LYS A 373 -9.63 -15.14 2.72
N SER A 374 -10.47 -15.49 1.75
CA SER A 374 -11.91 -15.66 2.00
C SER A 374 -12.16 -16.84 2.94
N VAL A 375 -12.56 -16.54 4.18
CA VAL A 375 -13.16 -17.52 5.09
C VAL A 375 -14.66 -17.25 5.11
N THR A 376 -15.45 -18.18 4.58
CA THR A 376 -16.91 -18.12 4.64
C THR A 376 -17.36 -18.62 6.00
N GLY A 377 -17.92 -17.74 6.83
CA GLY A 377 -18.51 -18.11 8.12
C GLY A 377 -19.81 -18.91 7.97
N VAL A 378 -20.29 -19.48 9.08
CA VAL A 378 -21.52 -20.32 9.16
C VAL A 378 -22.80 -19.57 8.72
N GLU A 379 -22.78 -18.24 8.71
CA GLU A 379 -23.88 -17.37 8.25
C GLU A 379 -23.65 -16.74 6.86
N GLY A 380 -22.62 -17.16 6.11
CA GLY A 380 -22.32 -16.62 4.78
C GLY A 380 -21.55 -15.29 4.78
N HIS A 381 -21.11 -14.80 5.94
CA HIS A 381 -20.23 -13.63 6.03
C HIS A 381 -18.80 -13.99 5.58
N ILE A 382 -18.34 -13.34 4.52
CA ILE A 382 -16.97 -13.43 4.01
C ILE A 382 -16.08 -12.45 4.80
N ARG A 383 -15.00 -12.95 5.40
CA ARG A 383 -13.96 -12.10 6.03
C ARG A 383 -12.59 -12.37 5.40
N PHE A 384 -11.77 -11.32 5.30
CA PHE A 384 -10.47 -11.34 4.62
C PHE A 384 -9.37 -10.92 5.60
N TRP A 385 -8.99 -11.85 6.47
CA TRP A 385 -8.14 -11.50 7.60
C TRP A 385 -6.65 -11.39 7.22
N GLY A 386 -5.98 -10.29 7.58
CA GLY A 386 -4.53 -10.09 7.37
C GLY A 386 -4.16 -9.84 5.92
N HIS A 387 -5.13 -9.37 5.12
CA HIS A 387 -4.93 -9.07 3.71
C HIS A 387 -4.08 -7.81 3.52
N GLU A 388 -4.03 -6.93 4.51
CA GLU A 388 -3.27 -5.69 4.50
C GLU A 388 -1.75 -5.95 4.50
N ASP A 389 -1.28 -6.92 5.29
CA ASP A 389 0.14 -7.30 5.35
C ASP A 389 0.57 -8.02 4.07
N ASP A 390 -0.19 -9.05 3.67
CA ASP A 390 0.06 -9.78 2.43
C ASP A 390 -0.06 -8.85 1.21
N GLY A 391 -1.00 -7.90 1.25
CA GLY A 391 -1.18 -6.90 0.21
C GLY A 391 0.02 -5.96 0.10
N ALA A 392 0.58 -5.55 1.24
CA ALA A 392 1.80 -4.74 1.29
C ALA A 392 3.01 -5.49 0.70
N ASP A 393 3.11 -6.80 0.93
CA ASP A 393 4.17 -7.63 0.37
C ASP A 393 3.97 -7.83 -1.15
N ILE A 394 2.74 -8.05 -1.61
CA ILE A 394 2.40 -8.18 -3.02
C ILE A 394 2.72 -6.88 -3.79
N VAL A 395 2.29 -5.73 -3.28
CA VAL A 395 2.56 -4.44 -3.93
C VAL A 395 4.07 -4.13 -3.93
N SER A 396 4.80 -4.49 -2.86
CA SER A 396 6.26 -4.35 -2.80
C SER A 396 6.94 -5.12 -3.92
N MET A 397 6.58 -6.40 -4.08
CA MET A 397 7.14 -7.26 -5.13
C MET A 397 6.85 -6.72 -6.53
N ARG A 398 5.62 -6.23 -6.76
CA ARG A 398 5.26 -5.60 -8.05
C ARG A 398 6.03 -4.31 -8.27
N ALA A 399 6.14 -3.46 -7.27
CA ALA A 399 6.87 -2.20 -7.36
C ALA A 399 8.37 -2.44 -7.64
N HIS A 400 8.98 -3.47 -7.05
CA HIS A 400 10.34 -3.92 -7.42
C HIS A 400 10.42 -4.36 -8.89
N LYS A 401 9.46 -5.16 -9.38
CA LYS A 401 9.42 -5.60 -10.78
C LYS A 401 9.25 -4.45 -11.77
N LEU A 402 8.59 -3.38 -11.36
CA LEU A 402 8.44 -2.14 -12.13
C LEU A 402 9.61 -1.16 -11.93
N ALA A 403 10.68 -1.57 -11.23
CA ALA A 403 11.86 -0.75 -10.96
C ALA A 403 11.54 0.58 -10.24
N LEU A 404 10.64 0.56 -9.24
CA LEU A 404 10.48 1.69 -8.32
C LEU A 404 11.66 1.76 -7.34
N SER A 405 11.94 2.94 -6.81
CA SER A 405 12.94 3.13 -5.75
C SER A 405 12.44 2.66 -4.39
N ASN A 406 13.37 2.41 -3.48
CA ASN A 406 13.07 1.97 -2.12
C ASN A 406 12.16 2.95 -1.37
N ASP A 407 12.30 4.25 -1.57
CA ASP A 407 11.46 5.25 -0.89
C ASP A 407 9.99 5.13 -1.33
N GLU A 408 9.76 4.92 -2.62
CA GLU A 408 8.41 4.75 -3.17
C GLU A 408 7.82 3.40 -2.80
N ILE A 409 8.62 2.33 -2.84
CA ILE A 409 8.22 0.99 -2.39
C ILE A 409 7.82 1.04 -0.91
N ASN A 410 8.64 1.68 -0.07
CA ASN A 410 8.34 1.84 1.34
C ASN A 410 7.03 2.62 1.55
N ARG A 411 6.85 3.75 0.86
CA ARG A 411 5.62 4.54 0.94
C ARG A 411 4.39 3.75 0.51
N LEU A 412 4.44 3.07 -0.64
CA LEU A 412 3.38 2.17 -1.14
C LEU A 412 3.00 1.12 -0.09
N SER A 413 4.01 0.44 0.45
CA SER A 413 3.83 -0.63 1.43
C SER A 413 3.23 -0.12 2.72
N VAL A 414 3.65 1.06 3.19
CA VAL A 414 3.10 1.69 4.39
C VAL A 414 1.63 2.04 4.18
N ILE A 415 1.27 2.63 3.03
CA ILE A 415 -0.13 2.97 2.72
C ILE A 415 -0.99 1.69 2.69
N VAL A 416 -0.59 0.70 1.90
CA VAL A 416 -1.36 -0.56 1.76
C VAL A 416 -1.47 -1.31 3.09
N ARG A 417 -0.38 -1.43 3.86
CA ARG A 417 -0.41 -2.14 5.16
C ARG A 417 -1.33 -1.48 6.19
N ASN A 418 -1.51 -0.16 6.10
CA ASN A 418 -2.19 0.62 7.13
C ASN A 418 -3.55 1.18 6.67
N HIS A 419 -4.06 0.81 5.49
CA HIS A 419 -5.23 1.43 4.89
C HIS A 419 -6.50 1.31 5.76
N MET A 420 -6.63 0.23 6.55
CA MET A 420 -7.78 0.02 7.45
C MET A 420 -7.73 0.81 8.76
N ARG A 421 -6.59 1.43 9.13
CA ARG A 421 -6.41 2.02 10.47
C ARG A 421 -7.35 3.18 10.77
N ILE A 422 -7.67 4.00 9.77
CA ILE A 422 -8.62 5.10 9.96
C ILE A 422 -10.06 4.58 10.01
N HIS A 423 -10.41 3.54 9.24
CA HIS A 423 -11.72 2.88 9.33
C HIS A 423 -12.03 2.36 10.74
N PHE A 424 -11.03 1.82 11.44
CA PHE A 424 -11.16 1.46 12.86
C PHE A 424 -11.60 2.65 13.72
N HIS A 425 -10.98 3.81 13.54
CA HIS A 425 -11.36 5.01 14.29
C HIS A 425 -12.75 5.54 13.90
N THR A 426 -13.11 5.47 12.62
CA THR A 426 -14.46 5.81 12.15
C THR A 426 -15.49 4.91 12.80
N LYS A 427 -15.28 3.58 12.80
CA LYS A 427 -16.18 2.61 13.43
C LYS A 427 -16.34 2.85 14.93
N ARG A 428 -15.25 3.12 15.64
CA ARG A 428 -15.31 3.43 17.09
C ARG A 428 -16.05 4.73 17.39
N LEU A 429 -15.93 5.73 16.53
CA LEU A 429 -16.70 6.96 16.68
C LEU A 429 -18.19 6.71 16.39
N THR A 430 -18.52 5.87 15.40
CA THR A 430 -19.91 5.48 15.10
C THR A 430 -20.54 4.69 16.25
N ASP A 431 -19.90 3.59 16.65
CA ASP A 431 -20.46 2.54 17.52
C ASP A 431 -20.30 2.88 19.01
N GLU A 432 -19.12 3.38 19.42
CA GLU A 432 -18.78 3.65 20.82
C GLU A 432 -18.85 5.14 21.18
N LYS A 433 -19.08 6.03 20.21
CA LYS A 433 -18.98 7.49 20.36
C LYS A 433 -17.62 7.94 20.92
N LYS A 434 -16.54 7.22 20.60
CA LYS A 434 -15.17 7.52 21.07
C LYS A 434 -14.31 8.13 19.98
N LEU A 435 -13.79 9.33 20.25
CA LEU A 435 -12.83 10.02 19.38
C LEU A 435 -11.43 9.37 19.40
N PRO A 436 -10.63 9.53 18.33
CA PRO A 436 -9.21 9.19 18.36
C PRO A 436 -8.50 9.91 19.52
N THR A 437 -7.79 9.15 20.35
CA THR A 437 -7.04 9.72 21.48
C THR A 437 -5.72 10.32 21.01
N ARG A 438 -5.16 11.27 21.78
CA ARG A 438 -3.83 11.87 21.51
C ARG A 438 -2.75 10.81 21.30
N ARG A 439 -2.74 9.79 22.16
CA ARG A 439 -1.82 8.64 22.07
C ARG A 439 -2.04 7.82 20.80
N ALA A 440 -3.29 7.61 20.37
CA ALA A 440 -3.57 6.88 19.14
C ALA A 440 -3.09 7.66 17.90
N ILE A 441 -3.33 8.98 17.86
CA ILE A 441 -2.87 9.86 16.79
C ILE A 441 -1.34 9.88 16.71
N TYR A 442 -0.66 10.05 17.84
CA TYR A 442 0.80 10.00 17.90
C TYR A 442 1.35 8.68 17.37
N ARG A 443 0.83 7.55 17.87
CA ARG A 443 1.25 6.22 17.42
C ARG A 443 1.01 6.04 15.92
N PHE A 444 -0.14 6.47 15.41
CA PHE A 444 -0.42 6.43 13.97
C PHE A 444 0.67 7.16 13.17
N PHE A 445 0.90 8.45 13.40
CA PHE A 445 1.87 9.22 12.63
C PHE A 445 3.34 8.84 12.92
N ARG A 446 3.65 8.29 14.08
CA ARG A 446 4.96 7.68 14.35
C ARG A 446 5.21 6.48 13.45
N ASP A 447 4.18 5.63 13.27
CA ASP A 447 4.31 4.39 12.50
C ASP A 447 4.28 4.65 10.98
N VAL A 448 3.46 5.59 10.50
CA VAL A 448 3.24 5.81 9.06
C VAL A 448 3.89 7.09 8.50
N GLY A 449 4.35 8.00 9.37
CA GLY A 449 4.89 9.29 8.96
C GLY A 449 3.90 10.10 8.11
N GLU A 450 4.43 10.80 7.11
CA GLU A 450 3.62 11.60 6.18
C GLU A 450 2.68 10.78 5.29
N ALA A 451 2.90 9.46 5.14
CA ALA A 451 1.98 8.58 4.42
C ALA A 451 0.59 8.51 5.08
N GLY A 452 0.48 8.94 6.34
CA GLY A 452 -0.80 9.07 7.04
C GLY A 452 -1.79 10.00 6.35
N VAL A 453 -1.31 11.02 5.62
CA VAL A 453 -2.17 11.92 4.83
C VAL A 453 -2.79 11.16 3.65
N ASP A 454 -2.02 10.32 2.96
CA ASP A 454 -2.48 9.49 1.85
C ASP A 454 -3.49 8.45 2.32
N ILE A 455 -3.23 7.83 3.48
CA ILE A 455 -4.17 6.89 4.11
C ILE A 455 -5.49 7.58 4.43
N CYS A 456 -5.48 8.81 4.96
CA CYS A 456 -6.71 9.57 5.20
C CYS A 456 -7.53 9.80 3.93
N LEU A 457 -6.88 10.14 2.81
CA LEU A 457 -7.56 10.34 1.52
C LEU A 457 -8.10 9.02 0.95
N LEU A 458 -7.29 7.95 1.03
CA LEU A 458 -7.68 6.61 0.59
C LEU A 458 -8.91 6.12 1.37
N THR A 459 -8.95 6.31 2.69
CA THR A 459 -10.10 5.93 3.54
C THR A 459 -11.39 6.62 3.10
N LEU A 460 -11.34 7.90 2.70
CA LEU A 460 -12.54 8.59 2.19
C LEU A 460 -13.05 7.95 0.90
N ALA A 461 -12.13 7.67 -0.05
CA ALA A 461 -12.48 7.04 -1.32
C ALA A 461 -12.98 5.60 -1.12
N ASP A 462 -12.34 4.83 -0.23
CA ASP A 462 -12.71 3.45 0.10
C ASP A 462 -14.08 3.36 0.78
N LEU A 463 -14.35 4.24 1.76
CA LEU A 463 -15.66 4.30 2.38
C LEU A 463 -16.75 4.65 1.36
N TRP A 464 -16.48 5.59 0.46
CA TRP A 464 -17.45 5.95 -0.57
C TRP A 464 -17.69 4.79 -1.53
N ALA A 465 -16.63 4.15 -2.04
CA ALA A 465 -16.72 2.98 -2.92
C ALA A 465 -17.45 1.79 -2.27
N THR A 466 -17.27 1.60 -0.95
CA THR A 466 -17.91 0.51 -0.20
C THR A 466 -19.44 0.57 -0.31
N TYR A 467 -20.01 1.77 -0.20
CA TYR A 467 -21.47 1.96 -0.16
C TYR A 467 -22.06 2.49 -1.47
N GLU A 468 -21.27 3.15 -2.31
CA GLU A 468 -21.72 3.91 -3.47
C GLU A 468 -22.89 4.84 -3.12
N ASN A 469 -24.01 4.71 -3.84
CA ASN A 469 -25.22 5.49 -3.64
C ASN A 469 -25.96 5.17 -2.33
N SER A 470 -25.56 4.13 -1.60
CA SER A 470 -26.19 3.71 -0.33
C SER A 470 -25.46 4.24 0.91
N LEU A 471 -24.47 5.11 0.72
CA LEU A 471 -23.66 5.64 1.82
C LEU A 471 -24.53 6.40 2.83
N PRO A 472 -24.57 6.02 4.11
CA PRO A 472 -25.32 6.79 5.10
C PRO A 472 -24.63 8.13 5.38
N GLU A 473 -25.38 9.24 5.38
CA GLU A 473 -24.86 10.58 5.65
C GLU A 473 -24.10 10.66 6.99
N GLU A 474 -24.63 10.05 8.06
CA GLU A 474 -23.96 10.02 9.37
C GLU A 474 -22.60 9.29 9.29
N THR A 475 -22.52 8.21 8.52
CA THR A 475 -21.27 7.44 8.34
C THR A 475 -20.23 8.28 7.58
N TRP A 476 -20.65 8.98 6.53
CA TRP A 476 -19.78 9.89 5.78
C TRP A 476 -19.26 11.04 6.66
N VAL A 477 -20.16 11.72 7.37
CA VAL A 477 -19.81 12.83 8.28
C VAL A 477 -18.84 12.36 9.37
N THR A 478 -19.09 11.18 9.95
CA THR A 478 -18.24 10.60 10.98
C THR A 478 -16.83 10.31 10.44
N CYS A 479 -16.72 9.75 9.24
CA CYS A 479 -15.43 9.51 8.60
C CYS A 479 -14.68 10.82 8.31
N LEU A 480 -15.38 11.83 7.77
CA LEU A 480 -14.80 13.15 7.56
C LEU A 480 -14.31 13.79 8.85
N ASP A 481 -15.03 13.62 9.96
CA ASP A 481 -14.62 14.13 11.26
C ASP A 481 -13.36 13.45 11.78
N VAL A 482 -13.26 12.13 11.65
CA VAL A 482 -12.03 11.39 12.00
C VAL A 482 -10.88 11.85 11.11
N VAL A 483 -11.04 11.85 9.78
CA VAL A 483 -10.01 12.30 8.85
C VAL A 483 -9.55 13.73 9.15
N ARG A 484 -10.49 14.64 9.41
CA ARG A 484 -10.19 16.01 9.81
C ARG A 484 -9.31 16.07 11.06
N ILE A 485 -9.58 15.27 12.09
CA ILE A 485 -8.77 15.23 13.32
C ILE A 485 -7.33 14.80 13.02
N PHE A 486 -7.13 13.80 12.16
CA PHE A 486 -5.79 13.35 11.78
C PHE A 486 -5.05 14.41 10.96
N LEU A 487 -5.72 15.03 9.98
CA LEU A 487 -5.14 16.11 9.17
C LEU A 487 -4.81 17.36 10.00
N GLU A 488 -5.69 17.75 10.92
CA GLU A 488 -5.44 18.83 11.89
C GLU A 488 -4.23 18.52 12.77
N SER A 489 -4.13 17.28 13.22
CA SER A 489 -2.99 16.85 14.04
C SER A 489 -1.68 16.93 13.26
N TRP A 490 -1.70 16.60 11.96
CA TRP A 490 -0.52 16.64 11.09
C TRP A 490 -0.02 18.05 10.80
N TRP A 491 -0.90 19.00 10.47
CA TRP A 491 -0.49 20.33 10.05
C TRP A 491 -0.51 21.38 11.16
N GLU A 492 -1.47 21.29 12.09
CA GLU A 492 -1.69 22.35 13.10
C GLU A 492 -1.13 21.97 14.46
N LYS A 493 -1.10 20.69 14.81
CA LYS A 493 -0.63 20.19 16.12
C LYS A 493 0.63 19.32 16.01
N LYS A 494 1.43 19.49 14.95
CA LYS A 494 2.60 18.63 14.67
C LYS A 494 3.59 18.60 15.83
N THR A 495 3.97 19.75 16.35
CA THR A 495 4.92 19.89 17.47
C THR A 495 4.33 19.53 18.83
N GLU A 496 3.03 19.21 18.90
CA GLU A 496 2.35 18.82 20.13
C GLU A 496 2.08 17.31 20.14
N LEU A 497 1.61 16.77 19.01
CA LEU A 497 1.05 15.42 18.92
C LEU A 497 1.89 14.44 18.10
N ILE A 498 2.82 14.90 17.28
CA ILE A 498 3.50 14.03 16.28
C ILE A 498 5.00 14.04 16.47
N ALA A 499 5.58 15.24 16.56
CA ALA A 499 6.99 15.47 16.77
C ALA A 499 7.17 16.47 17.93
N PRO A 500 6.79 16.10 19.17
CA PRO A 500 6.96 16.96 20.32
C PRO A 500 8.44 17.32 20.55
N PRO A 501 8.75 18.55 20.99
CA PRO A 501 10.12 18.96 21.26
C PRO A 501 10.70 18.07 22.36
N GLN A 502 11.95 17.66 22.17
CA GLN A 502 12.62 16.76 23.09
C GLN A 502 12.87 17.43 24.44
N LEU A 503 12.25 16.92 25.51
CA LEU A 503 12.43 17.44 26.88
C LEU A 503 13.77 17.03 27.51
N ILE A 504 14.27 15.85 27.15
CA ILE A 504 15.54 15.28 27.63
C ILE A 504 16.25 14.51 26.50
N SER A 505 17.57 14.63 26.43
CA SER A 505 18.42 13.89 25.51
C SER A 505 18.77 12.50 26.04
N GLY A 506 19.27 11.63 25.15
CA GLY A 506 19.85 10.35 25.59
C GLY A 506 21.04 10.56 26.53
N VAL A 507 21.81 11.64 26.36
CA VAL A 507 22.92 12.00 27.26
C VAL A 507 22.40 12.36 28.65
N ASP A 508 21.32 13.15 28.73
CA ASP A 508 20.70 13.52 30.00
C ASP A 508 20.20 12.28 30.77
N LEU A 509 19.56 11.35 30.07
CA LEU A 509 19.15 10.06 30.65
C LEU A 509 20.34 9.23 31.12
N MET A 510 21.39 9.12 30.30
CA MET A 510 22.59 8.36 30.65
C MET A 510 23.28 8.91 31.88
N GLN A 511 23.41 10.23 32.00
CA GLN A 511 23.99 10.87 33.17
C GLN A 511 23.10 10.73 34.41
N ALA A 512 21.80 11.01 34.29
CA ALA A 512 20.87 11.02 35.42
C ALA A 512 20.57 9.62 35.98
N LEU A 513 20.63 8.58 35.14
CA LEU A 513 20.30 7.20 35.50
C LEU A 513 21.52 6.27 35.50
N SER A 514 22.73 6.79 35.22
CA SER A 514 23.96 5.98 35.08
C SER A 514 23.78 4.83 34.09
N LEU A 515 23.26 5.14 32.89
CA LEU A 515 23.03 4.18 31.81
C LEU A 515 24.18 4.20 30.81
N GLU A 516 24.54 3.03 30.32
CA GLU A 516 25.40 2.89 29.14
C GLU A 516 24.60 3.10 27.85
N PRO A 517 25.23 3.51 26.74
CA PRO A 517 24.57 3.62 25.45
C PRO A 517 23.94 2.29 25.01
N GLY A 518 22.63 2.28 24.73
CA GLY A 518 21.94 1.07 24.30
C GLY A 518 20.43 1.20 24.07
N PRO A 519 19.75 0.11 23.68
CA PRO A 519 18.31 0.12 23.38
C PRO A 519 17.41 0.55 24.54
N GLU A 520 17.85 0.39 25.79
CA GLU A 520 17.14 0.90 26.97
C GLU A 520 16.98 2.41 26.94
N VAL A 521 18.01 3.16 26.53
CA VAL A 521 17.94 4.63 26.40
C VAL A 521 16.86 5.03 25.39
N GLY A 522 16.82 4.36 24.24
CA GLY A 522 15.78 4.58 23.22
C GLY A 522 14.37 4.29 23.73
N ARG A 523 14.19 3.19 24.48
CA ARG A 523 12.91 2.82 25.12
C ARG A 523 12.44 3.89 26.12
N LEU A 524 13.34 4.37 26.97
CA LEU A 524 13.01 5.42 27.95
C LEU A 524 12.67 6.75 27.28
N LEU A 525 13.42 7.14 26.25
CA LEU A 525 13.11 8.34 25.46
C LEU A 525 11.73 8.26 24.80
N GLU A 526 11.37 7.11 24.24
CA GLU A 526 10.07 6.92 23.60
C GLU A 526 8.92 6.91 24.62
N ALA A 527 9.12 6.27 25.79
CA ALA A 527 8.14 6.30 26.87
C ALA A 527 7.89 7.73 27.37
N VAL A 528 8.95 8.52 27.53
CA VAL A 528 8.86 9.94 27.89
C VAL A 528 8.14 10.75 26.81
N ARG A 529 8.43 10.53 25.52
CA ARG A 529 7.73 11.19 24.42
C ARG A 529 6.25 10.85 24.40
N GLU A 530 5.88 9.59 24.58
CA GLU A 530 4.47 9.18 24.60
C GLU A 530 3.73 9.77 25.82
N ALA A 531 4.40 9.86 26.98
CA ALA A 531 3.88 10.53 28.18
C ALA A 531 3.73 12.04 27.95
N GLN A 532 4.68 12.67 27.26
CA GLN A 532 4.62 14.08 26.89
C GLN A 532 3.42 14.38 25.97
N VAL A 533 3.16 13.54 24.96
CA VAL A 533 2.01 13.70 24.06
C VAL A 533 0.69 13.74 24.82
N VAL A 534 0.54 12.95 25.89
CA VAL A 534 -0.68 12.93 26.71
C VAL A 534 -0.65 13.92 27.88
N ASN A 535 0.35 14.79 27.94
CA ASN A 535 0.57 15.80 28.99
C ASN A 535 0.79 15.21 30.40
N GLU A 536 1.29 13.97 30.50
CA GLU A 536 1.76 13.38 31.76
C GLU A 536 3.13 13.96 32.17
N VAL A 537 3.90 14.47 31.21
CA VAL A 537 5.26 15.00 31.38
C VAL A 537 5.42 16.28 30.56
N ASN A 538 5.87 17.37 31.19
CA ASN A 538 5.84 18.70 30.56
C ASN A 538 7.19 19.45 30.62
N ASP A 539 8.15 18.97 31.41
CA ASP A 539 9.46 19.58 31.60
C ASP A 539 10.56 18.53 31.77
N SER A 540 11.82 18.94 31.74
CA SER A 540 12.96 18.02 31.83
C SER A 540 13.01 17.27 33.17
N LEU A 541 12.54 17.88 34.28
CA LEU A 541 12.58 17.25 35.60
C LEU A 541 11.54 16.15 35.73
N SER A 542 10.29 16.43 35.34
CA SER A 542 9.21 15.45 35.26
C SER A 542 9.55 14.33 34.28
N ALA A 543 10.25 14.63 33.17
CA ALA A 543 10.71 13.64 32.22
C ALA A 543 11.75 12.68 32.82
N LEU A 544 12.74 13.20 33.56
CA LEU A 544 13.72 12.36 34.25
C LEU A 544 13.10 11.50 35.36
N ASN A 545 12.16 12.07 36.13
CA ASN A 545 11.44 11.32 37.16
C ASN A 545 10.57 10.23 36.55
N TYR A 546 9.84 10.53 35.49
CA TYR A 546 9.06 9.55 34.75
C TYR A 546 9.96 8.44 34.20
N ALA A 547 11.10 8.78 33.60
CA ALA A 547 12.04 7.80 33.09
C ALA A 547 12.62 6.91 34.20
N ARG A 548 12.91 7.47 35.38
CA ARG A 548 13.36 6.70 36.55
C ARG A 548 12.28 5.73 37.03
N ASP A 549 11.06 6.21 37.24
CA ASP A 549 9.94 5.39 37.69
C ASP A 549 9.60 4.30 36.67
N TYR A 550 9.61 4.65 35.39
CA TYR A 550 9.37 3.71 34.30
C TYR A 550 10.48 2.66 34.23
N ARG A 551 11.75 3.04 34.40
CA ARG A 551 12.89 2.13 34.47
C ARG A 551 12.82 1.21 35.70
N ASP A 552 12.50 1.75 36.86
CA ASP A 552 12.37 0.96 38.09
C ASP A 552 11.27 -0.08 37.94
N LYS A 553 10.12 0.31 37.37
CA LYS A 553 9.06 -0.62 37.03
C LYS A 553 9.52 -1.62 35.96
N LEU A 554 10.29 -1.22 34.94
CA LEU A 554 10.83 -2.14 33.94
C LEU A 554 11.74 -3.21 34.57
N HIS A 555 12.68 -2.80 35.43
CA HIS A 555 13.61 -3.70 36.12
C HIS A 555 12.92 -4.60 37.12
N LYS A 556 11.90 -4.08 37.80
CA LYS A 556 11.02 -4.88 38.65
C LYS A 556 10.10 -5.77 37.84
N GLY A 557 10.11 -5.72 36.51
CA GLY A 557 9.13 -6.41 35.69
C GLY A 557 7.73 -6.05 36.15
N GLU A 558 7.36 -4.77 36.12
CA GLU A 558 6.05 -4.21 36.47
C GLU A 558 5.49 -3.38 35.31
N VAL A 559 6.27 -3.22 34.24
CA VAL A 559 5.86 -2.58 33.00
C VAL A 559 5.64 -3.62 31.93
N MET A 560 4.50 -3.55 31.27
CA MET A 560 4.30 -4.24 30.01
C MET A 560 5.17 -3.61 28.94
N GLU A 561 6.09 -4.40 28.40
CA GLU A 561 6.95 -4.01 27.29
C GLU A 561 6.31 -4.39 25.96
N TYR A 562 6.81 -3.79 24.87
CA TYR A 562 6.30 -4.04 23.54
C TYR A 562 7.43 -4.18 22.54
N ALA A 563 7.39 -5.24 21.73
CA ALA A 563 8.30 -5.47 20.62
C ALA A 563 7.49 -5.39 19.32
N LEU A 564 7.97 -4.60 18.35
CA LEU A 564 7.40 -4.62 17.00
C LEU A 564 8.03 -5.80 16.26
N VAL A 565 7.28 -6.90 16.12
CA VAL A 565 7.74 -8.17 15.56
C VAL A 565 6.65 -8.73 14.66
N ASN A 566 7.00 -9.20 13.45
CA ASN A 566 6.06 -9.73 12.44
C ASN A 566 4.74 -8.94 12.34
N ASN A 567 4.88 -7.63 12.17
CA ASN A 567 3.77 -6.68 11.99
C ASN A 567 2.80 -6.57 13.17
N ILE A 568 3.17 -7.10 14.34
CA ILE A 568 2.45 -6.90 15.60
C ILE A 568 3.33 -6.17 16.63
N ARG A 569 2.72 -5.24 17.37
CA ARG A 569 3.30 -4.70 18.60
C ARG A 569 3.07 -5.69 19.75
N LEU A 570 3.80 -6.80 19.75
CA LEU A 570 3.67 -7.88 20.71
C LEU A 570 4.00 -7.36 22.11
N ALA A 571 3.05 -7.47 23.02
CA ALA A 571 3.22 -7.14 24.41
C ALA A 571 3.92 -8.31 25.13
N PHE A 572 4.87 -7.99 25.99
CA PHE A 572 5.57 -9.00 26.78
C PHE A 572 6.05 -8.42 28.09
N PHE A 573 6.24 -9.31 29.04
CA PHE A 573 6.74 -8.98 30.37
C PHE A 573 8.09 -9.64 30.59
N GLN A 574 9.02 -8.96 31.24
CA GLN A 574 10.32 -9.53 31.62
C GLN A 574 10.50 -9.54 33.14
N ARG A 575 11.11 -10.62 33.65
CA ARG A 575 11.69 -10.69 34.99
C ARG A 575 13.18 -10.96 34.84
N PRO A 576 14.02 -9.89 34.85
CA PRO A 576 15.45 -10.03 34.63
C PRO A 576 16.09 -10.91 35.71
N GLY A 577 16.88 -11.90 35.30
CA GLY A 577 17.61 -12.81 36.18
C GLY A 577 18.95 -13.22 35.54
N SER A 578 19.90 -13.73 36.33
CA SER A 578 21.26 -14.05 35.86
C SER A 578 21.41 -15.42 35.16
N GLY A 579 20.31 -16.02 34.70
CA GLY A 579 20.26 -17.38 34.17
C GLY A 579 19.83 -17.49 32.70
N MET A 580 19.60 -18.73 32.24
CA MET A 580 19.12 -18.99 30.87
C MET A 580 17.78 -18.27 30.63
N PRO A 581 17.59 -17.61 29.47
CA PRO A 581 16.29 -17.06 29.10
C PRO A 581 15.22 -18.15 28.95
N ILE A 582 14.07 -17.94 29.57
CA ILE A 582 12.90 -18.81 29.48
C ILE A 582 11.73 -18.01 28.96
N VAL A 583 11.09 -18.50 27.91
CA VAL A 583 9.84 -17.95 27.40
C VAL A 583 8.68 -18.76 27.97
N LEU A 584 7.85 -18.14 28.80
CA LEU A 584 6.65 -18.74 29.38
C LEU A 584 5.41 -18.31 28.58
N ILE A 585 4.94 -19.19 27.70
CA ILE A 585 3.86 -18.91 26.75
C ILE A 585 2.53 -19.38 27.34
N HIS A 586 1.58 -18.45 27.51
CA HIS A 586 0.28 -18.74 28.11
C HIS A 586 -0.66 -19.54 27.18
N GLY A 587 -1.70 -20.13 27.77
CA GLY A 587 -2.76 -20.84 27.05
C GLY A 587 -3.96 -19.96 26.67
N TYR A 588 -4.95 -20.57 26.01
CA TYR A 588 -6.26 -19.96 25.71
C TYR A 588 -7.26 -20.21 26.86
N PRO A 589 -8.13 -19.24 27.22
CA PRO A 589 -8.29 -17.86 26.73
C PRO A 589 -7.65 -16.86 27.70
N LEU A 590 -6.35 -17.01 27.95
CA LEU A 590 -5.66 -16.40 29.09
C LEU A 590 -4.55 -15.46 28.59
N ASP A 591 -3.80 -14.88 29.52
CA ASP A 591 -2.64 -14.03 29.23
C ASP A 591 -1.42 -14.44 30.08
N HIS A 592 -0.31 -13.71 29.97
CA HIS A 592 0.93 -14.00 30.70
C HIS A 592 0.76 -14.10 32.23
N THR A 593 -0.30 -13.53 32.83
CA THR A 593 -0.47 -13.47 34.29
C THR A 593 -0.68 -14.83 34.95
N ILE A 594 -1.02 -15.86 34.19
CA ILE A 594 -1.19 -17.22 34.73
C ILE A 594 0.10 -17.79 35.30
N TRP A 595 1.25 -17.26 34.89
CA TRP A 595 2.55 -17.68 35.38
C TRP A 595 2.99 -16.97 36.66
N GLN A 596 2.25 -15.96 37.13
CA GLN A 596 2.62 -15.16 38.31
C GLN A 596 2.95 -16.00 39.56
N PRO A 597 2.21 -17.08 39.90
CA PRO A 597 2.52 -17.87 41.10
C PRO A 597 3.87 -18.59 41.07
N ILE A 598 4.44 -18.81 39.88
CA ILE A 598 5.73 -19.52 39.73
C ILE A 598 6.91 -18.57 39.49
N ILE A 599 6.65 -17.30 39.13
CA ILE A 599 7.70 -16.30 38.87
C ILE A 599 8.71 -16.20 40.03
N PRO A 600 8.31 -16.02 41.30
CA PRO A 600 9.26 -15.85 42.42
C PRO A 600 10.15 -17.07 42.67
N ILE A 601 9.76 -18.24 42.15
CA ILE A 601 10.51 -19.48 42.26
C ILE A 601 11.54 -19.57 41.12
N LEU A 602 11.12 -19.26 39.89
CA LEU A 602 11.95 -19.41 38.68
C LEU A 602 12.91 -18.24 38.46
N GLU A 603 12.56 -17.02 38.86
CA GLU A 603 13.37 -15.82 38.59
C GLU A 603 14.73 -15.83 39.31
N LYS A 604 14.88 -16.70 40.32
CA LYS A 604 16.14 -16.92 41.03
C LYS A 604 17.22 -17.54 40.15
N ASP A 605 16.81 -18.39 39.20
CA ASP A 605 17.70 -19.24 38.40
C ASP A 605 17.62 -18.95 36.89
N ALA A 606 16.72 -18.04 36.46
CA ALA A 606 16.45 -17.76 35.06
C ALA A 606 15.98 -16.34 34.78
N HIS A 607 16.23 -15.87 33.56
CA HIS A 607 15.60 -14.68 33.02
C HIS A 607 14.25 -15.07 32.39
N LEU A 608 13.13 -14.58 32.92
CA LEU A 608 11.80 -14.94 32.41
C LEU A 608 11.30 -13.90 31.41
N ILE A 609 10.76 -14.39 30.30
CA ILE A 609 10.09 -13.61 29.24
C ILE A 609 8.68 -14.18 29.12
N LEU A 610 7.66 -13.36 29.34
CA LEU A 610 6.26 -13.78 29.37
C LEU A 610 5.48 -12.96 28.35
N PRO A 611 5.42 -13.41 27.08
CA PRO A 611 4.69 -12.72 26.03
C PRO A 611 3.19 -12.93 26.18
N ASP A 612 2.42 -11.89 25.90
CA ASP A 612 1.03 -12.02 25.52
C ASP A 612 0.97 -12.33 24.03
N LEU A 613 0.42 -13.49 23.67
CA LEU A 613 0.24 -13.87 22.27
C LEU A 613 -0.66 -12.84 21.56
N ARG A 614 -0.51 -12.72 20.22
CA ARG A 614 -1.41 -11.88 19.40
C ARG A 614 -2.87 -12.08 19.76
N GLY A 615 -3.62 -10.98 19.93
CA GLY A 615 -5.01 -10.98 20.37
C GLY A 615 -5.28 -11.41 21.83
N HIS A 616 -4.24 -11.53 22.67
CA HIS A 616 -4.38 -11.83 24.10
C HIS A 616 -3.76 -10.73 24.96
N GLY A 617 -4.24 -10.61 26.20
CA GLY A 617 -3.71 -9.69 27.21
C GLY A 617 -3.55 -8.27 26.68
N SER A 618 -2.32 -7.76 26.69
CA SER A 618 -1.98 -6.41 26.23
C SER A 618 -1.50 -6.36 24.77
N SER A 619 -1.35 -7.50 24.10
CA SER A 619 -1.04 -7.55 22.68
C SER A 619 -2.26 -7.12 21.87
N PRO A 620 -2.09 -6.30 20.82
CA PRO A 620 -3.21 -5.90 20.00
C PRO A 620 -3.82 -7.12 19.30
N THR A 621 -5.05 -6.95 18.84
CA THR A 621 -5.75 -7.90 17.97
C THR A 621 -5.55 -7.46 16.53
N PRO A 622 -4.42 -7.81 15.85
CA PRO A 622 -4.30 -7.55 14.42
C PRO A 622 -5.44 -8.27 13.70
N GLU A 623 -6.02 -7.60 12.70
CA GLU A 623 -6.91 -8.25 11.76
C GLU A 623 -6.08 -9.29 11.00
N GLY A 624 -6.51 -10.55 10.96
CA GLY A 624 -5.57 -11.62 10.58
C GLY A 624 -6.08 -13.03 10.84
N THR A 625 -5.76 -13.97 9.95
CA THR A 625 -5.89 -15.39 10.29
C THR A 625 -4.78 -15.70 11.27
N TYR A 626 -5.15 -16.31 12.39
CA TYR A 626 -4.18 -16.70 13.41
C TYR A 626 -3.84 -18.16 13.16
N SER A 627 -2.56 -18.47 13.15
CA SER A 627 -2.03 -19.83 13.18
C SER A 627 -1.04 -19.95 14.34
N VAL A 628 -0.80 -21.18 14.80
CA VAL A 628 0.22 -21.41 15.84
C VAL A 628 1.63 -21.13 15.28
N GLU A 629 1.81 -21.23 13.97
CA GLU A 629 3.02 -20.86 13.24
C GLU A 629 3.25 -19.34 13.25
N ASN A 630 2.21 -18.53 13.01
CA ASN A 630 2.33 -17.07 13.10
C ASN A 630 2.65 -16.63 14.54
N MET A 631 2.03 -17.26 15.53
CA MET A 631 2.36 -17.03 16.93
C MET A 631 3.80 -17.45 17.25
N ALA A 632 4.29 -18.55 16.69
CA ALA A 632 5.68 -18.99 16.85
C ALA A 632 6.67 -18.01 16.19
N ASP A 633 6.30 -17.42 15.06
CA ASP A 633 7.07 -16.35 14.43
C ASP A 633 7.19 -15.16 15.37
N ASP A 634 6.10 -14.75 16.04
CA ASP A 634 6.12 -13.63 17.00
C ASP A 634 7.10 -13.87 18.13
N ILE A 635 7.11 -15.09 18.67
CA ILE A 635 8.08 -15.49 19.70
C ILE A 635 9.51 -15.44 19.15
N SER A 636 9.73 -15.87 17.91
CA SER A 636 11.05 -15.83 17.27
C SER A 636 11.54 -14.40 17.04
N GLY A 637 10.65 -13.52 16.58
CA GLY A 637 10.92 -12.10 16.42
C GLY A 637 11.15 -11.42 17.77
N LEU A 638 10.42 -11.80 18.83
CA LEU A 638 10.64 -11.28 20.17
C LEU A 638 12.03 -11.67 20.70
N LEU A 639 12.46 -12.92 20.50
CA LEU A 639 13.81 -13.33 20.86
C LEU A 639 14.89 -12.55 20.10
N ASP A 640 14.68 -12.29 18.80
CA ASP A 640 15.61 -11.48 17.99
C ASP A 640 15.65 -10.02 18.48
N PHE A 641 14.49 -9.44 18.78
CA PHE A 641 14.36 -8.11 19.37
C PHE A 641 15.11 -7.99 20.69
N LEU A 642 14.98 -8.99 21.57
CA LEU A 642 15.66 -9.07 22.86
C LEU A 642 17.13 -9.53 22.74
N ARG A 643 17.62 -9.81 21.54
CA ARG A 643 18.96 -10.35 21.26
C ARG A 643 19.25 -11.66 22.01
N VAL A 644 18.21 -12.46 22.23
CA VAL A 644 18.30 -13.78 22.87
C VAL A 644 18.56 -14.83 21.79
N ARG A 645 19.80 -15.33 21.74
CA ARG A 645 20.21 -16.30 20.73
C ARG A 645 19.57 -17.68 20.90
N LYS A 646 19.42 -18.14 22.15
CA LYS A 646 18.76 -19.40 22.50
C LYS A 646 17.98 -19.25 23.80
N ALA A 647 16.82 -19.90 23.88
CA ALA A 647 15.97 -19.91 25.06
C ALA A 647 15.38 -21.30 25.32
N ILE A 648 14.87 -21.51 26.54
CA ILE A 648 13.96 -22.60 26.85
C ILE A 648 12.54 -22.07 26.64
N LEU A 649 11.70 -22.79 25.89
CA LEU A 649 10.30 -22.42 25.73
C LEU A 649 9.45 -23.35 26.58
N VAL A 650 8.58 -22.78 27.40
CA VAL A 650 7.58 -23.52 28.18
C VAL A 650 6.21 -23.00 27.79
N GLY A 651 5.40 -23.86 27.18
CA GLY A 651 4.08 -23.50 26.69
C GLY A 651 2.98 -24.21 27.46
N HIS A 652 1.97 -23.45 27.88
CA HIS A 652 0.74 -23.99 28.46
C HIS A 652 -0.36 -24.12 27.40
N SER A 653 -0.99 -25.29 27.26
CA SER A 653 -2.14 -25.49 26.37
C SER A 653 -1.88 -24.98 24.94
N LEU A 654 -2.58 -23.93 24.47
CA LEU A 654 -2.29 -23.20 23.22
C LEU A 654 -0.82 -22.79 23.11
N GLY A 655 -0.23 -22.22 24.17
CA GLY A 655 1.18 -21.87 24.21
C GLY A 655 2.11 -23.06 24.00
N GLY A 656 1.68 -24.28 24.36
CA GLY A 656 2.38 -25.52 24.04
C GLY A 656 2.36 -25.84 22.54
N TYR A 657 1.24 -25.59 21.85
CA TYR A 657 1.16 -25.71 20.39
C TYR A 657 2.08 -24.69 19.69
N VAL A 658 2.10 -23.45 20.19
CA VAL A 658 3.02 -22.41 19.72
C VAL A 658 4.49 -22.82 19.95
N ALA A 659 4.81 -23.38 21.11
CA ALA A 659 6.16 -23.88 21.40
C ALA A 659 6.57 -25.06 20.50
N LEU A 660 5.64 -25.93 20.13
CA LEU A 660 5.86 -27.02 19.17
C LEU A 660 6.10 -26.49 17.75
N ALA A 661 5.26 -25.55 17.29
CA ALA A 661 5.45 -24.88 16.00
C ALA A 661 6.80 -24.14 15.93
N PHE A 662 7.18 -23.47 17.04
CA PHE A 662 8.50 -22.85 17.18
C PHE A 662 9.62 -23.89 17.10
N ALA A 663 9.50 -25.01 17.79
CA ALA A 663 10.52 -26.07 17.78
C ALA A 663 10.71 -26.68 16.39
N ASN A 664 9.64 -26.74 15.58
CA ASN A 664 9.70 -27.19 14.19
C ASN A 664 10.41 -26.17 13.28
N LYS A 665 10.07 -24.88 13.41
CA LYS A 665 10.54 -23.83 12.50
C LYS A 665 11.89 -23.23 12.88
N TYR A 666 12.19 -23.18 14.19
CA TYR A 666 13.38 -22.54 14.76
C TYR A 666 14.15 -23.43 15.76
N PRO A 667 14.42 -24.71 15.45
CA PRO A 667 15.08 -25.63 16.39
C PRO A 667 16.45 -25.11 16.88
N GLN A 668 17.16 -24.35 16.07
CA GLN A 668 18.45 -23.74 16.39
C GLN A 668 18.40 -22.71 17.52
N LYS A 669 17.23 -22.10 17.77
CA LYS A 669 17.01 -21.12 18.85
C LYS A 669 16.55 -21.77 20.17
N LEU A 670 16.39 -23.09 20.20
CA LEU A 670 15.80 -23.80 21.34
C LEU A 670 16.87 -24.55 22.16
N LYS A 671 16.77 -24.47 23.49
CA LYS A 671 17.63 -25.17 24.46
C LYS A 671 16.91 -26.24 25.26
N GLY A 672 15.60 -26.14 25.37
CA GLY A 672 14.72 -27.08 26.05
C GLY A 672 13.27 -26.72 25.74
N LEU A 673 12.37 -27.71 25.85
CA LEU A 673 10.95 -27.56 25.56
C LEU A 673 10.10 -28.05 26.73
N GLY A 674 9.28 -27.18 27.30
CA GLY A 674 8.29 -27.50 28.32
C GLY A 674 6.89 -27.51 27.72
N LEU A 675 6.13 -28.59 27.93
CA LEU A 675 4.74 -28.74 27.50
C LEU A 675 3.87 -28.95 28.74
N VAL A 676 3.18 -27.90 29.17
CA VAL A 676 2.34 -27.90 30.38
C VAL A 676 0.87 -28.00 29.95
N ALA A 677 0.18 -29.06 30.36
CA ALA A 677 -1.22 -29.33 29.99
C ALA A 677 -1.47 -29.09 28.49
N SER A 678 -0.68 -29.74 27.64
CA SER A 678 -0.71 -29.60 26.17
C SER A 678 -0.60 -30.98 25.50
N LYS A 679 -0.73 -31.01 24.16
CA LYS A 679 -0.73 -32.24 23.35
C LYS A 679 -0.12 -32.00 21.97
N THR A 680 0.38 -33.06 21.32
CA THR A 680 0.92 -32.98 19.95
C THR A 680 -0.13 -33.23 18.86
N ASN A 681 -1.16 -34.01 19.15
CA ASN A 681 -2.10 -34.47 18.12
C ASN A 681 -2.98 -33.35 17.60
N ALA A 682 -3.23 -33.30 16.29
CA ALA A 682 -4.20 -32.39 15.66
C ALA A 682 -5.60 -32.52 16.28
N ASP A 683 -6.44 -31.49 16.15
CA ASP A 683 -7.83 -31.58 16.58
C ASP A 683 -8.62 -32.48 15.62
N ASN A 684 -9.38 -33.41 16.19
CA ASN A 684 -10.29 -34.26 15.42
C ASN A 684 -11.53 -33.48 14.95
N ALA A 685 -12.36 -34.10 14.12
CA ALA A 685 -13.54 -33.44 13.53
C ALA A 685 -14.49 -32.85 14.58
N SER A 686 -14.76 -33.55 15.68
CA SER A 686 -15.66 -33.06 16.73
C SER A 686 -15.06 -31.92 17.55
N GLN A 687 -13.74 -31.93 17.77
CA GLN A 687 -13.04 -30.82 18.41
C GLN A 687 -13.05 -29.57 17.52
N LYS A 688 -12.82 -29.72 16.21
CA LYS A 688 -12.92 -28.60 15.25
C LYS A 688 -14.33 -28.01 15.25
N GLU A 689 -15.36 -28.85 15.18
CA GLU A 689 -16.76 -28.42 15.24
C GLU A 689 -17.09 -27.68 16.55
N ALA A 690 -16.62 -28.17 17.69
CA ALA A 690 -16.82 -27.51 18.98
C ALA A 690 -16.18 -26.11 19.02
N ARG A 691 -15.00 -25.93 18.40
CA ARG A 691 -14.36 -24.61 18.28
C ARG A 691 -15.11 -23.67 17.36
N LEU A 692 -15.60 -24.16 16.22
CA LEU A 692 -16.41 -23.36 15.30
C LEU A 692 -17.71 -22.91 15.96
N LYS A 693 -18.34 -23.76 16.77
CA LYS A 693 -19.50 -23.38 17.58
C LYS A 693 -19.16 -22.30 18.61
N ALA A 694 -18.04 -22.43 19.31
CA ALA A 694 -17.58 -21.40 20.25
C ALA A 694 -17.28 -20.07 19.54
N ILE A 695 -16.70 -20.11 18.34
CA ILE A 695 -16.48 -18.92 17.50
C ILE A 695 -17.82 -18.23 17.19
N ALA A 696 -18.82 -18.99 16.72
CA ALA A 696 -20.14 -18.44 16.42
C ALA A 696 -20.80 -17.83 17.66
N ASP A 697 -20.67 -18.47 18.82
CA ASP A 697 -21.20 -17.96 20.08
C ASP A 697 -20.52 -16.65 20.51
N ILE A 698 -19.18 -16.56 20.38
CA ILE A 698 -18.43 -15.33 20.67
C ILE A 698 -18.82 -14.18 19.73
N GLN A 699 -19.10 -14.48 18.46
CA GLN A 699 -19.52 -13.48 17.48
C GLN A 699 -20.84 -12.82 17.85
N VAL A 700 -21.77 -13.57 18.46
CA VAL A 700 -23.09 -13.08 18.85
C VAL A 700 -23.08 -12.49 20.26
N ASN A 701 -22.45 -13.19 21.20
CA ASN A 701 -22.59 -12.93 22.63
C ASN A 701 -21.33 -12.35 23.29
N GLY A 702 -20.29 -12.07 22.50
CA GLY A 702 -19.00 -11.60 23.01
C GLY A 702 -18.25 -12.68 23.81
N ILE A 703 -17.36 -12.28 24.70
CA ILE A 703 -16.48 -13.23 25.41
C ILE A 703 -17.14 -13.97 26.59
N ALA A 704 -18.31 -13.51 27.05
CA ALA A 704 -18.96 -14.01 28.26
C ALA A 704 -19.22 -15.53 28.27
N PRO A 705 -19.73 -16.16 27.18
CA PRO A 705 -19.96 -17.61 27.17
C PRO A 705 -18.68 -18.43 27.35
N VAL A 706 -17.54 -17.91 26.85
CA VAL A 706 -16.22 -18.52 27.05
C VAL A 706 -15.82 -18.42 28.50
N ALA A 707 -15.98 -17.25 29.13
CA ALA A 707 -15.65 -17.05 30.54
C ALA A 707 -16.47 -17.99 31.45
N ASP A 708 -17.77 -18.09 31.21
CA ASP A 708 -18.69 -18.94 31.97
C ASP A 708 -18.32 -20.43 31.85
N THR A 709 -17.97 -20.87 30.64
CA THR A 709 -17.68 -22.29 30.37
C THR A 709 -16.27 -22.69 30.75
N MET A 710 -15.27 -21.87 30.39
CA MET A 710 -13.85 -22.23 30.53
C MET A 710 -13.35 -22.05 31.95
N SER A 711 -13.82 -21.05 32.70
CA SER A 711 -13.38 -20.84 34.09
C SER A 711 -13.55 -22.08 34.97
N ALA A 712 -14.62 -22.85 34.77
CA ALA A 712 -14.89 -24.10 35.49
C ALA A 712 -14.13 -25.32 34.93
N LYS A 713 -13.82 -25.35 33.62
CA LYS A 713 -13.12 -26.48 32.99
C LYS A 713 -11.60 -26.42 33.17
N LEU A 714 -11.05 -25.23 33.40
CA LEU A 714 -9.60 -25.03 33.50
C LEU A 714 -9.02 -25.53 34.84
N VAL A 715 -9.80 -25.53 35.92
CA VAL A 715 -9.33 -25.84 37.27
C VAL A 715 -10.25 -26.84 37.96
N VAL A 716 -9.69 -27.65 38.85
CA VAL A 716 -10.42 -28.47 39.81
C VAL A 716 -10.77 -27.65 41.05
N ASN A 717 -9.88 -26.73 41.46
CA ASN A 717 -10.10 -25.88 42.62
C ASN A 717 -11.12 -24.76 42.34
N PRO A 718 -12.34 -24.79 42.94
CA PRO A 718 -13.39 -23.81 42.67
C PRO A 718 -13.03 -22.39 43.10
N ASN A 719 -12.09 -22.22 44.04
CA ASN A 719 -11.67 -20.90 44.52
C ASN A 719 -10.91 -20.10 43.45
N LEU A 720 -10.37 -20.75 42.41
CA LEU A 720 -9.67 -20.09 41.31
C LEU A 720 -10.62 -19.65 40.18
N MET A 721 -11.84 -20.19 40.13
CA MET A 721 -12.78 -19.92 39.04
C MET A 721 -13.16 -18.44 38.92
N PRO A 722 -13.44 -17.68 40.00
CA PRO A 722 -13.82 -16.26 39.87
C PRO A 722 -12.72 -15.38 39.26
N GLU A 723 -11.47 -15.61 39.64
CA GLU A 723 -10.34 -14.84 39.08
C GLU A 723 -10.06 -15.22 37.63
N LEU A 724 -10.19 -16.52 37.27
CA LEU A 724 -10.09 -16.96 35.88
C LEU A 724 -11.22 -16.40 35.02
N HIS A 725 -12.46 -16.40 35.52
CA HIS A 725 -13.61 -15.80 34.84
C HIS A 725 -13.34 -14.32 34.54
N LYS A 726 -12.93 -13.57 35.57
CA LYS A 726 -12.56 -12.15 35.43
C LYS A 726 -11.41 -11.92 34.45
N LEU A 727 -10.44 -12.81 34.41
CA LEU A 727 -9.33 -12.75 33.45
C LEU A 727 -9.82 -12.95 32.01
N ILE A 728 -10.60 -14.00 31.77
CA ILE A 728 -11.16 -14.33 30.45
C ILE A 728 -12.09 -13.21 29.96
N MET A 729 -12.86 -12.59 30.85
CA MET A 729 -13.73 -11.46 30.53
C MET A 729 -12.99 -10.22 29.96
N LYS A 730 -11.68 -10.10 30.18
CA LYS A 730 -10.86 -9.03 29.59
C LYS A 730 -10.40 -9.34 28.17
N MET A 731 -10.53 -10.58 27.72
CA MET A 731 -10.03 -10.99 26.42
C MET A 731 -10.85 -10.34 25.31
N ASP A 732 -10.16 -9.79 24.32
CA ASP A 732 -10.79 -9.24 23.13
C ASP A 732 -11.50 -10.36 22.33
N PRO A 733 -12.80 -10.21 21.99
CA PRO A 733 -13.54 -11.25 21.28
C PRO A 733 -12.92 -11.66 19.95
N ALA A 734 -12.34 -10.71 19.19
CA ALA A 734 -11.72 -11.03 17.91
C ALA A 734 -10.40 -11.80 18.11
N GLY A 735 -9.62 -11.47 19.14
CA GLY A 735 -8.47 -12.25 19.55
C GLY A 735 -8.84 -13.68 19.96
N ALA A 736 -9.95 -13.85 20.67
CA ALA A 736 -10.45 -15.15 21.09
C ALA A 736 -10.86 -16.02 19.90
N ILE A 737 -11.53 -15.41 18.92
CA ILE A 737 -11.89 -16.06 17.65
C ILE A 737 -10.63 -16.49 16.88
N GLY A 738 -9.64 -15.61 16.75
CA GLY A 738 -8.38 -15.94 16.09
C GLY A 738 -7.68 -17.14 16.75
N ALA A 739 -7.56 -17.14 18.08
CA ALA A 739 -6.97 -18.24 18.82
C ALA A 739 -7.71 -19.58 18.62
N LEU A 740 -9.05 -19.56 18.57
CA LEU A 740 -9.86 -20.75 18.30
C LEU A 740 -9.63 -21.29 16.90
N TYR A 741 -9.52 -20.42 15.88
CA TYR A 741 -9.14 -20.83 14.52
C TYR A 741 -7.74 -21.44 14.49
N ALA A 742 -6.76 -20.80 15.12
CA ALA A 742 -5.38 -21.31 15.19
C ALA A 742 -5.31 -22.72 15.78
N MET A 743 -6.09 -22.98 16.84
CA MET A 743 -6.16 -24.31 17.45
C MET A 743 -6.92 -25.35 16.61
N ALA A 744 -7.91 -24.92 15.81
CA ALA A 744 -8.68 -25.79 14.94
C ALA A 744 -7.87 -26.26 13.72
N GLU A 745 -7.05 -25.38 13.15
CA GLU A 745 -6.34 -25.62 11.88
C GLU A 745 -4.91 -26.15 12.02
N ARG A 746 -4.38 -26.22 13.24
CA ARG A 746 -3.02 -26.73 13.49
C ARG A 746 -2.83 -28.19 13.05
N ASP A 747 -1.62 -28.49 12.61
CA ASP A 747 -1.18 -29.83 12.23
C ASP A 747 -0.74 -30.70 13.44
N ASP A 748 -0.57 -32.00 13.19
CA ASP A 748 0.00 -32.94 14.17
C ASP A 748 1.50 -32.69 14.35
N SER A 749 1.92 -32.44 15.59
CA SER A 749 3.31 -32.12 15.94
C SER A 749 4.09 -33.30 16.54
N SER A 750 3.57 -34.52 16.47
CA SER A 750 4.19 -35.69 17.13
C SER A 750 5.56 -36.01 16.53
N LYS A 751 5.73 -35.80 15.22
CA LYS A 751 7.02 -35.94 14.52
C LYS A 751 8.05 -34.91 14.99
N VAL A 752 7.60 -33.71 15.38
CA VAL A 752 8.49 -32.67 15.90
C VAL A 752 9.12 -33.17 17.19
N VAL A 753 8.31 -33.62 18.14
CA VAL A 753 8.78 -34.18 19.42
C VAL A 753 9.74 -35.34 19.21
N ALA A 754 9.41 -36.30 18.33
CA ALA A 754 10.24 -37.46 18.07
C ALA A 754 11.64 -37.13 17.49
N ASN A 755 11.72 -36.03 16.73
CA ASN A 755 12.95 -35.63 16.05
C ASN A 755 13.84 -34.70 16.90
N LEU A 756 13.29 -34.04 17.91
CA LEU A 756 14.04 -33.13 18.79
C LEU A 756 15.10 -33.88 19.61
N LYS A 757 16.31 -33.31 19.65
CA LYS A 757 17.46 -33.84 20.41
C LYS A 757 17.84 -32.94 21.58
N ILE A 758 16.85 -32.28 22.17
CA ILE A 758 16.99 -31.40 23.33
C ILE A 758 16.16 -31.96 24.50
N PRO A 759 16.40 -31.53 25.75
CA PRO A 759 15.55 -31.86 26.88
C PRO A 759 14.09 -31.42 26.65
N ILE A 760 13.16 -32.33 26.90
CA ILE A 760 11.72 -32.06 26.83
C ILE A 760 11.11 -32.39 28.20
N MET A 761 10.30 -31.48 28.76
CA MET A 761 9.58 -31.69 30.01
C MET A 761 8.09 -31.61 29.74
N VAL A 762 7.36 -32.68 30.04
CA VAL A 762 5.90 -32.73 29.96
C VAL A 762 5.35 -32.64 31.39
N VAL A 763 4.42 -31.72 31.63
CA VAL A 763 3.73 -31.56 32.92
C VAL A 763 2.24 -31.66 32.70
N ALA A 764 1.56 -32.59 33.38
CA ALA A 764 0.12 -32.79 33.20
C ALA A 764 -0.59 -33.10 34.53
N GLY A 765 -1.80 -32.56 34.68
CA GLY A 765 -2.68 -32.86 35.79
C GLY A 765 -3.53 -34.11 35.53
N VAL A 766 -3.65 -35.00 36.51
CA VAL A 766 -4.44 -36.24 36.40
C VAL A 766 -5.94 -35.96 36.24
N ALA A 767 -6.41 -34.84 36.79
CA ALA A 767 -7.80 -34.43 36.76
C ALA A 767 -8.10 -33.42 35.63
N ASP A 768 -7.22 -33.31 34.62
CA ASP A 768 -7.44 -32.48 33.45
C ASP A 768 -8.57 -33.06 32.57
N VAL A 769 -9.69 -32.33 32.51
CA VAL A 769 -10.88 -32.73 31.72
C VAL A 769 -10.79 -32.33 30.25
N LEU A 770 -9.85 -31.46 29.89
CA LEU A 770 -9.65 -30.98 28.51
C LEU A 770 -8.65 -31.86 27.76
N ILE A 771 -7.60 -32.32 28.43
CA ILE A 771 -6.58 -33.21 27.88
C ILE A 771 -6.45 -34.43 28.78
N PRO A 772 -6.96 -35.60 28.36
CA PRO A 772 -6.83 -36.84 29.12
C PRO A 772 -5.36 -37.17 29.39
N ILE A 773 -5.07 -37.68 30.60
CA ILE A 773 -3.70 -37.94 31.06
C ILE A 773 -2.94 -38.91 30.15
N GLU A 774 -3.63 -39.88 29.54
CA GLU A 774 -3.08 -40.83 28.56
C GLU A 774 -2.45 -40.12 27.36
N THR A 775 -3.01 -39.00 26.93
CA THR A 775 -2.47 -38.19 25.82
C THR A 775 -1.09 -37.66 26.19
N SER A 776 -0.93 -37.17 27.42
CA SER A 776 0.35 -36.65 27.93
C SER A 776 1.39 -37.76 28.12
N ARG A 777 0.96 -38.95 28.58
CA ARG A 777 1.81 -40.14 28.69
C ARG A 777 2.29 -40.62 27.32
N GLN A 778 1.40 -40.66 26.32
CA GLN A 778 1.76 -41.01 24.94
C GLN A 778 2.75 -40.01 24.33
N MET A 779 2.52 -38.71 24.53
CA MET A 779 3.42 -37.65 24.08
C MET A 779 4.82 -37.78 24.66
N THR A 780 4.93 -38.15 25.95
CA THR A 780 6.23 -38.39 26.60
C THR A 780 7.01 -39.50 25.90
N ASN A 781 6.34 -40.58 25.50
CA ASN A 781 6.98 -41.74 24.86
C ASN A 781 7.47 -41.48 23.42
N LEU A 782 7.19 -40.32 22.83
CA LEU A 782 7.63 -39.98 21.48
C LEU A 782 9.14 -39.72 21.38
N SER A 783 9.80 -39.33 22.47
CA SER A 783 11.25 -39.06 22.48
C SER A 783 11.91 -39.59 23.75
N SER A 784 13.13 -40.11 23.61
CA SER A 784 13.97 -40.54 24.73
C SER A 784 14.54 -39.37 25.54
N THR A 785 14.42 -38.12 25.06
CA THR A 785 14.82 -36.91 25.79
C THR A 785 13.67 -36.28 26.59
N SER A 786 12.48 -36.91 26.54
CA SER A 786 11.32 -36.48 27.31
C SER A 786 11.41 -36.95 28.75
N THR A 787 11.13 -36.02 29.66
CA THR A 787 10.85 -36.27 31.07
C THR A 787 9.40 -35.88 31.33
N TYR A 788 8.78 -36.53 32.31
CA TYR A 788 7.36 -36.37 32.60
C TYR A 788 7.12 -36.15 34.09
N MET A 789 6.26 -35.18 34.39
CA MET A 789 5.73 -34.94 35.73
C MET A 789 4.21 -35.01 35.69
N GLU A 790 3.68 -36.02 36.39
CA GLU A 790 2.26 -36.22 36.60
C GLU A 790 1.85 -35.60 37.95
N LEU A 791 0.76 -34.82 37.95
CA LEU A 791 0.30 -34.07 39.11
C LEU A 791 -1.09 -34.55 39.55
N GLU A 792 -1.13 -35.24 40.69
CA GLU A 792 -2.37 -35.74 41.28
C GLU A 792 -3.29 -34.61 41.76
N GLY A 793 -4.59 -34.75 41.49
CA GLY A 793 -5.62 -33.78 41.89
C GLY A 793 -5.57 -32.42 41.16
N VAL A 794 -4.72 -32.29 40.14
CA VAL A 794 -4.52 -31.06 39.36
C VAL A 794 -5.27 -31.14 38.03
N GLY A 795 -5.92 -30.06 37.63
CA GLY A 795 -6.63 -29.92 36.37
C GLY A 795 -5.76 -29.35 35.24
N HIS A 796 -6.36 -28.53 34.38
CA HIS A 796 -5.70 -27.97 33.20
C HIS A 796 -4.73 -26.82 33.53
N MET A 797 -4.71 -26.31 34.77
CA MET A 797 -3.85 -25.18 35.19
C MET A 797 -2.78 -25.57 36.24
N PRO A 798 -1.81 -26.44 35.93
CA PRO A 798 -0.75 -26.84 36.85
C PRO A 798 -0.02 -25.68 37.57
N MET A 799 0.25 -24.59 36.86
CA MET A 799 0.96 -23.42 37.40
C MET A 799 0.15 -22.64 38.46
N LEU A 800 -1.18 -22.78 38.47
CA LEU A 800 -2.06 -22.16 39.46
C LEU A 800 -2.44 -23.14 40.59
N GLU A 801 -2.66 -24.42 40.24
CA GLU A 801 -3.16 -25.43 41.18
C GLU A 801 -2.04 -26.15 41.96
N ALA A 802 -0.87 -26.29 41.35
CA ALA A 802 0.32 -26.87 41.97
C ALA A 802 1.59 -26.07 41.60
N PRO A 803 1.66 -24.78 41.97
CA PRO A 803 2.73 -23.87 41.51
C PRO A 803 4.13 -24.36 41.88
N ILE A 804 4.32 -24.89 43.09
CA ILE A 804 5.63 -25.37 43.56
C ILE A 804 6.11 -26.55 42.71
N LYS A 805 5.29 -27.58 42.53
CA LYS A 805 5.65 -28.78 41.72
C LYS A 805 5.86 -28.42 40.25
N THR A 806 5.02 -27.53 39.71
CA THR A 806 5.17 -27.05 38.33
C THR A 806 6.49 -26.30 38.15
N ALA A 807 6.86 -25.44 39.11
CA ALA A 807 8.15 -24.75 39.10
C ALA A 807 9.33 -25.72 39.25
N GLU A 808 9.21 -26.77 40.07
CA GLU A 808 10.22 -27.83 40.19
C GLU A 808 10.46 -28.56 38.87
N ALA A 809 9.41 -28.90 38.12
CA ALA A 809 9.53 -29.49 36.78
C ALA A 809 10.26 -28.56 35.81
N ILE A 810 9.90 -27.27 35.82
CA ILE A 810 10.54 -26.27 34.95
C ILE A 810 12.00 -26.08 35.37
N ASN A 811 12.33 -26.00 36.66
CA ASN A 811 13.70 -25.93 37.15
C ASN A 811 14.54 -27.16 36.76
N LYS A 812 13.94 -28.35 36.75
CA LYS A 812 14.61 -29.55 36.22
C LYS A 812 14.95 -29.39 34.74
N LEU A 813 14.01 -28.87 33.93
CA LEU A 813 14.26 -28.57 32.51
C LEU A 813 15.37 -27.52 32.33
N ILE A 814 15.42 -26.47 33.17
CA ILE A 814 16.49 -25.45 33.15
C ILE A 814 17.85 -26.10 33.37
N ASN A 815 17.95 -26.93 34.41
CA ASN A 815 19.20 -27.59 34.77
C ASN A 815 19.68 -28.55 33.67
N GLU A 816 18.76 -29.29 33.03
CA GLU A 816 19.08 -30.17 31.90
C GLU A 816 19.50 -29.37 30.66
N GLY A 817 18.79 -28.28 30.35
CA GLY A 817 19.11 -27.38 29.24
C GLY A 817 20.47 -26.69 29.38
N ASN A 818 20.88 -26.37 30.60
CA ASN A 818 22.20 -25.82 30.91
C ASN A 818 23.33 -26.84 30.71
N ARG A 819 23.08 -28.13 30.98
CA ARG A 819 24.05 -29.21 30.81
C ARG A 819 24.18 -29.68 29.36
N PHE A 820 23.17 -29.41 28.53
CA PHE A 820 23.14 -29.77 27.11
C PHE A 820 24.09 -28.87 26.30
N LYS A 821 25.34 -29.33 26.12
CA LYS A 821 26.28 -28.76 25.13
C LYS A 821 25.89 -29.27 23.74
N LEU A 822 25.55 -28.33 22.85
CA LEU A 822 25.48 -28.56 21.41
C LEU A 822 26.87 -28.33 20.83
#